data_AF-A0A917PFF6-F1
#
_entry.id   AF-A0A917PFF6-F1
#
_cell.length_a   1.000
_cell.length_b   1.000
_cell.length_c   1.000
_cell.angle_alpha   90.00
_cell.angle_beta   90.00
_cell.angle_gamma   90.00
#
_symmetry.space_group_name_H-M   'P 1'
#
loop_
_entity.id
_entity.type
_entity.pdbx_description
1 polymer ?
#
loop_
_entity_poly.entity_id
_entity_poly.type
_entity_poly.pdbx_seq_one_letter_code
_entity_poly.pdbx_strand_id
1 'polypeptide(L)'
;MNRLPVRPVRALGAALVLLAMFLTALLGSTARAGSCQGVGCVTAGPRLAQVDSTQGPLLNALLGGLLGSSLNVSVADWNALNSNSVDLGLFLNALQARTSTGSTTAALNANATLAQFLGAAVDAAQLQGDTAAVNAIGALTGGLNVPALNLTARVGDFLRLSFNQAAFAGTRLNLLNLVTGGVQLFNSANTLTTASNPISLGSLSVNLSSLGIAGLSATTPTVTLYAQVTEPPIMICGPSGTQFYTASIRVKLNVDLSGLDNLGVTGVAGATLSLTNVRLYLDVARAQGTLGTVSAVSRALSLQATPGLVNLYLGDIPDSTFFNRTHVLTGADLGYARIGTASASVSVLGVGSQVVNMDVNARASGNGSYPLGTLSFGGPYPQSAKVGSSTAAVPVLVDDLLQTLDVKLTVTSSVLLGLEGAVNTLVSTLTAPVRTLSGTVLRPILVAVLQATVDRLLALLGIGIGQAEVTVLGVNNACTVTGNVYRDTEPDGTRSGTESWGGPAVWVTQTVSGAARQSSAVGASDGAFSFTLGEGTSVLLVSPSAGAITPARPAGYVFVNPVGGSVTRVVDASSTSVPDVSFGLFAGDRVTGTVFRDDGRGGGTPNNARQDGTEPILTAETLTLTGSGGIRTASTDTQGRYTLYVPGGWTANRVSTGSSPVTGVYDGSAVTLAGSVGGTGVRPYPLPDPSGTDRQADFGVVRSLTLSAAAAQSSEAPVTLRYLHTLKPGTLGTLSVSAISAYPARVSLDSNCDGTVDASERATTVTTVTVDAAWPRDPSGDLKGCAAELALDVPAGTPDGSSDNALLNVTLAWSGNAGVTDAAGTADRSTVVPGTVLSKKVSNLTRAPATEADTVDAYPGDTLRYCLTATNTGPFTASAVVVQDTLKPSVTYAPGTLTLDGTTLTDAADTDAGELVARQVTVRVPTLAAGAQTRICFQVLVP
;
A
#
# COMPACT_ATOMS: atom_id res chain seq x y z
N MET A 1 -39.97 -50.94 45.22
CA MET A 1 -38.63 -50.77 44.61
C MET A 1 -38.75 -49.81 43.44
N ASN A 2 -37.80 -48.86 43.37
CA ASN A 2 -37.95 -47.54 42.76
C ASN A 2 -38.25 -47.48 41.26
N ARG A 3 -39.11 -46.51 40.92
CA ARG A 3 -39.32 -45.94 39.58
C ARG A 3 -38.10 -45.10 39.18
N LEU A 4 -37.67 -45.20 37.92
CA LEU A 4 -36.76 -44.25 37.28
C LEU A 4 -37.46 -43.64 36.05
N PRO A 5 -37.57 -42.30 35.95
CA PRO A 5 -38.24 -41.62 34.85
C PRO A 5 -37.27 -41.15 33.76
N VAL A 6 -37.79 -41.14 32.53
CA VAL A 6 -37.19 -40.60 31.31
C VAL A 6 -37.31 -39.07 31.29
N ARG A 7 -36.22 -38.34 30.98
CA ARG A 7 -36.17 -36.93 30.49
C ARG A 7 -34.72 -36.55 30.11
N PRO A 8 -34.45 -35.55 29.25
CA PRO A 8 -34.85 -35.44 27.84
C PRO A 8 -33.69 -35.01 26.89
N VAL A 9 -33.78 -35.43 25.62
CA VAL A 9 -32.85 -35.17 24.49
C VAL A 9 -32.79 -33.68 24.04
N ARG A 10 -33.40 -32.74 24.78
CA ARG A 10 -33.52 -31.33 24.35
C ARG A 10 -32.29 -30.44 24.63
N ALA A 11 -31.40 -30.82 25.54
CA ALA A 11 -30.24 -30.00 25.89
C ALA A 11 -29.09 -30.07 24.86
N LEU A 12 -28.94 -31.21 24.16
CA LEU A 12 -27.85 -31.39 23.19
C LEU A 12 -28.09 -30.62 21.88
N GLY A 13 -29.35 -30.52 21.44
CA GLY A 13 -29.72 -29.74 20.25
C GLY A 13 -29.55 -28.24 20.44
N ALA A 14 -29.89 -27.71 21.61
CA ALA A 14 -29.70 -26.29 21.92
C ALA A 14 -28.21 -25.91 22.03
N ALA A 15 -27.37 -26.80 22.59
CA ALA A 15 -25.92 -26.60 22.63
C ALA A 15 -25.27 -26.66 21.24
N LEU A 16 -25.75 -27.53 20.34
CA LEU A 16 -25.24 -27.61 18.96
C LEU A 16 -25.65 -26.38 18.12
N VAL A 17 -26.86 -25.84 18.34
CA VAL A 17 -27.34 -24.63 17.67
C VAL A 17 -26.65 -23.38 18.22
N LEU A 18 -26.41 -23.29 19.54
CA LEU A 18 -25.59 -22.21 20.10
C LEU A 18 -24.13 -22.30 19.65
N LEU A 19 -23.54 -23.50 19.55
CA LEU A 19 -22.19 -23.68 19.02
C LEU A 19 -22.11 -23.32 17.53
N ALA A 20 -23.12 -23.67 16.72
CA ALA A 20 -23.22 -23.27 15.32
C ALA A 20 -23.44 -21.76 15.16
N MET A 21 -24.26 -21.13 16.02
CA MET A 21 -24.44 -19.67 16.06
C MET A 21 -23.18 -18.93 16.52
N PHE A 22 -22.44 -19.48 17.49
CA PHE A 22 -21.15 -18.94 17.92
C PHE A 22 -20.07 -19.13 16.83
N LEU A 23 -20.08 -20.25 16.09
CA LEU A 23 -19.17 -20.47 14.96
C LEU A 23 -19.51 -19.54 13.78
N THR A 24 -20.79 -19.26 13.51
CA THR A 24 -21.19 -18.26 12.50
C THR A 24 -20.95 -16.81 12.93
N ALA A 25 -20.94 -16.52 14.24
CA ALA A 25 -20.56 -15.22 14.77
C ALA A 25 -19.03 -15.01 14.77
N LEU A 26 -18.23 -16.07 14.94
CA LEU A 26 -16.78 -16.06 14.69
C LEU A 26 -16.44 -16.02 13.18
N LEU A 27 -17.40 -16.38 12.31
CA LEU A 27 -17.33 -16.19 10.86
C LEU A 27 -17.97 -14.87 10.41
N GLY A 28 -18.25 -13.95 11.35
CA GLY A 28 -18.52 -12.56 11.03
C GLY A 28 -17.43 -12.07 10.09
N SER A 29 -17.85 -11.74 8.87
CA SER A 29 -16.99 -11.43 7.73
C SER A 29 -16.05 -10.27 8.05
N THR A 30 -14.89 -10.56 8.63
CA THR A 30 -13.69 -9.79 8.37
C THR A 30 -13.41 -10.00 6.89
N ALA A 31 -13.47 -8.92 6.10
CA ALA A 31 -13.00 -8.91 4.72
C ALA A 31 -11.66 -9.68 4.68
N ARG A 32 -11.65 -10.80 3.94
CA ARG A 32 -10.42 -11.59 3.80
C ARG A 32 -9.43 -10.72 3.06
N ALA A 33 -8.37 -10.29 3.75
CA ALA A 33 -7.17 -9.77 3.13
C ALA A 33 -6.80 -10.65 1.93
N GLY A 34 -6.51 -10.02 0.80
CA GLY A 34 -6.34 -10.72 -0.46
C GLY A 34 -5.27 -11.81 -0.40
N SER A 35 -5.63 -13.02 -0.84
CA SER A 35 -4.79 -14.21 -0.70
C SER A 35 -3.67 -14.25 -1.73
N CYS A 36 -2.50 -14.73 -1.30
CA CYS A 36 -1.39 -15.05 -2.18
C CYS A 36 -1.31 -16.54 -2.46
N GLN A 37 -0.84 -16.90 -3.65
CA GLN A 37 -0.59 -18.28 -4.03
C GLN A 37 0.58 -18.39 -5.00
N GLY A 38 1.28 -19.52 -4.93
CA GLY A 38 2.33 -19.87 -5.87
C GLY A 38 1.77 -20.04 -7.28
N VAL A 39 2.47 -19.48 -8.25
CA VAL A 39 2.16 -19.54 -9.67
C VAL A 39 3.37 -20.05 -10.46
N GLY A 40 3.11 -20.92 -11.43
CA GLY A 40 4.13 -21.52 -12.29
C GLY A 40 3.84 -21.25 -13.75
N CYS A 41 4.88 -20.98 -14.53
CA CYS A 41 4.81 -20.91 -15.99
C CYS A 41 5.35 -22.21 -16.58
N VAL A 42 4.53 -22.88 -17.39
CA VAL A 42 4.85 -24.16 -18.02
C VAL A 42 4.56 -24.09 -19.51
N THR A 43 5.44 -24.69 -20.29
CA THR A 43 5.24 -24.92 -21.71
C THR A 43 5.53 -26.37 -22.05
N ALA A 44 4.78 -26.93 -22.99
CA ALA A 44 5.14 -28.18 -23.63
C ALA A 44 5.76 -27.86 -24.99
N GLY A 45 7.00 -28.30 -25.22
CA GLY A 45 7.79 -27.85 -26.36
C GLY A 45 9.16 -28.53 -26.42
N PRO A 46 9.84 -28.45 -27.56
CA PRO A 46 11.13 -29.11 -27.76
C PRO A 46 12.22 -28.49 -26.88
N ARG A 47 13.09 -29.32 -26.31
CA ARG A 47 14.38 -28.82 -25.81
C ARG A 47 15.52 -29.64 -26.36
N LEU A 48 16.26 -29.03 -27.29
CA LEU A 48 17.41 -29.63 -27.92
C LEU A 48 18.67 -29.22 -27.16
N ALA A 49 19.64 -30.12 -27.03
CA ALA A 49 20.95 -29.76 -26.50
C ALA A 49 21.67 -28.81 -27.46
N GLN A 50 21.63 -29.14 -28.74
CA GLN A 50 22.12 -28.35 -29.86
C GLN A 50 21.40 -28.81 -31.12
N VAL A 51 21.20 -27.91 -32.08
CA VAL A 51 20.79 -28.22 -33.45
C VAL A 51 22.04 -28.53 -34.27
N ASP A 52 22.08 -29.71 -34.89
CA ASP A 52 23.19 -30.15 -35.74
C ASP A 52 22.86 -30.08 -37.25
N SER A 53 23.81 -30.52 -38.08
CA SER A 53 23.68 -30.53 -39.55
C SER A 53 22.60 -31.49 -40.07
N THR A 54 22.10 -32.41 -39.24
CA THR A 54 21.00 -33.31 -39.57
C THR A 54 19.65 -32.73 -39.15
N GLN A 55 19.60 -31.97 -38.06
CA GLN A 55 18.38 -31.39 -37.50
C GLN A 55 17.99 -30.05 -38.14
N GLY A 56 18.96 -29.19 -38.49
CA GLY A 56 18.68 -27.88 -39.08
C GLY A 56 17.86 -27.94 -40.38
N PRO A 57 18.23 -28.78 -41.37
CA PRO A 57 17.42 -28.97 -42.58
C PRO A 57 16.02 -29.52 -42.30
N LEU A 58 15.88 -30.39 -41.29
CA LEU A 58 14.58 -30.94 -40.90
C LEU A 58 13.67 -29.89 -40.28
N LEU A 59 14.21 -29.01 -39.42
CA LEU A 59 13.49 -27.86 -38.86
C LEU A 59 13.02 -26.90 -39.97
N ASN A 60 13.89 -26.61 -40.94
CA ASN A 60 13.54 -25.79 -42.10
C ASN A 60 12.38 -26.40 -42.90
N ALA A 61 12.48 -27.69 -43.24
CA ALA A 61 11.43 -28.39 -43.99
C ALA A 61 10.12 -28.47 -43.20
N LEU A 62 10.18 -28.79 -41.91
CA LEU A 62 9.00 -28.92 -41.05
C LEU A 62 8.28 -27.60 -40.84
N LEU A 63 8.99 -26.58 -40.35
CA LEU A 63 8.37 -25.30 -40.00
C LEU A 63 7.98 -24.52 -41.24
N GLY A 64 8.78 -24.58 -42.31
CA GLY A 64 8.38 -24.06 -43.62
C GLY A 64 7.10 -24.71 -44.12
N GLY A 65 7.08 -26.05 -44.16
CA GLY A 65 5.91 -26.83 -44.61
C GLY A 65 4.65 -26.50 -43.82
N LEU A 66 4.72 -26.45 -42.48
CA LEU A 66 3.59 -26.11 -41.61
C LEU A 66 3.07 -24.68 -41.84
N LEU A 67 3.92 -23.75 -42.26
CA LEU A 67 3.50 -22.39 -42.63
C LEU A 67 3.06 -22.26 -44.09
N GLY A 68 3.13 -23.34 -44.89
CA GLY A 68 2.89 -23.27 -46.33
C GLY A 68 3.96 -22.47 -47.09
N SER A 69 5.18 -22.40 -46.56
CA SER A 69 6.32 -21.65 -47.10
C SER A 69 7.55 -22.54 -47.27
N SER A 70 8.58 -22.03 -47.95
CA SER A 70 9.95 -22.50 -47.73
C SER A 70 10.55 -21.77 -46.52
N LEU A 71 11.49 -22.41 -45.82
CA LEU A 71 12.28 -21.77 -44.77
C LEU A 71 13.75 -22.12 -44.98
N ASN A 72 14.63 -21.13 -44.83
CA ASN A 72 16.08 -21.32 -44.94
C ASN A 72 16.81 -20.58 -43.83
N VAL A 73 16.98 -21.27 -42.70
CA VAL A 73 17.69 -20.76 -41.52
C VAL A 73 18.94 -21.62 -41.30
N SER A 74 20.05 -20.98 -40.94
CA SER A 74 21.32 -21.69 -40.71
C SER A 74 21.29 -22.49 -39.41
N VAL A 75 22.15 -23.50 -39.29
CA VAL A 75 22.31 -24.28 -38.04
C VAL A 75 22.77 -23.37 -36.88
N ALA A 76 23.55 -22.32 -37.17
CA ALA A 76 23.99 -21.37 -36.16
C ALA A 76 22.82 -20.53 -35.61
N ASP A 77 21.93 -20.05 -36.49
CA ASP A 77 20.75 -19.28 -36.09
C ASP A 77 19.75 -20.15 -35.33
N TRP A 78 19.57 -21.41 -35.74
CA TRP A 78 18.76 -22.38 -34.98
C TRP A 78 19.32 -22.61 -33.57
N ASN A 79 20.65 -22.71 -33.44
CA ASN A 79 21.29 -22.80 -32.13
C ASN A 79 21.11 -21.53 -31.30
N ALA A 80 21.16 -20.36 -31.92
CA ALA A 80 20.86 -19.10 -31.25
C ALA A 80 19.40 -19.02 -30.76
N LEU A 81 18.42 -19.52 -31.53
CA LEU A 81 17.03 -19.64 -31.06
C LEU A 81 16.89 -20.65 -29.92
N ASN A 82 17.67 -21.74 -29.94
CA ASN A 82 17.63 -22.77 -28.90
C ASN A 82 18.29 -22.33 -27.59
N SER A 83 19.38 -21.54 -27.65
CA SER A 83 20.14 -21.12 -26.46
C SER A 83 19.62 -19.83 -25.81
N ASN A 84 18.91 -18.99 -26.55
CA ASN A 84 18.46 -17.68 -26.08
C ASN A 84 16.97 -17.65 -25.70
N SER A 85 16.60 -16.62 -24.94
CA SER A 85 15.26 -16.48 -24.39
C SER A 85 14.86 -15.02 -24.24
N VAL A 86 13.57 -14.72 -24.41
CA VAL A 86 13.02 -13.38 -24.21
C VAL A 86 12.25 -13.28 -22.90
N ASP A 87 12.29 -12.11 -22.25
CA ASP A 87 11.45 -11.86 -21.07
C ASP A 87 9.97 -11.80 -21.47
N LEU A 88 9.13 -12.55 -20.77
CA LEU A 88 7.70 -12.62 -21.04
C LEU A 88 7.02 -11.25 -20.95
N GLY A 89 7.39 -10.43 -19.95
CA GLY A 89 6.83 -9.09 -19.78
C GLY A 89 7.20 -8.14 -20.93
N LEU A 90 8.46 -8.19 -21.38
CA LEU A 90 8.90 -7.39 -22.54
C LEU A 90 8.22 -7.83 -23.84
N PHE A 91 8.09 -9.14 -24.07
CA PHE A 91 7.36 -9.68 -25.22
C PHE A 91 5.90 -9.20 -25.24
N LEU A 92 5.21 -9.26 -24.11
CA LEU A 92 3.80 -8.84 -24.02
C LEU A 92 3.62 -7.33 -24.24
N ASN A 93 4.54 -6.50 -23.72
CA ASN A 93 4.55 -5.06 -23.97
C ASN A 93 4.77 -4.76 -25.48
N ALA A 94 5.70 -5.45 -26.12
CA ALA A 94 5.95 -5.29 -27.55
C ALA A 94 4.77 -5.76 -28.40
N LEU A 95 4.12 -6.86 -28.03
CA LEU A 95 2.91 -7.35 -28.69
C LEU A 95 1.77 -6.34 -28.57
N GLN A 96 1.59 -5.74 -27.40
CA GLN A 96 0.61 -4.69 -27.17
C GLN A 96 0.85 -3.49 -28.11
N ALA A 97 2.10 -3.04 -28.21
CA ALA A 97 2.47 -1.95 -29.10
C ALA A 97 2.21 -2.30 -30.59
N ARG A 98 2.63 -3.48 -31.03
CA ARG A 98 2.47 -3.94 -32.42
C ARG A 98 1.01 -4.19 -32.83
N THR A 99 0.15 -4.54 -31.87
CA THR A 99 -1.29 -4.73 -32.09
C THR A 99 -2.10 -3.46 -31.84
N SER A 100 -1.48 -2.36 -31.39
CA SER A 100 -2.14 -1.08 -31.05
C SER A 100 -3.27 -1.25 -30.03
N THR A 101 -3.05 -2.06 -28.98
CA THR A 101 -4.05 -2.35 -27.94
C THR A 101 -3.76 -1.65 -26.62
N GLY A 102 -4.81 -1.39 -25.82
CA GLY A 102 -4.69 -0.66 -24.54
C GLY A 102 -4.28 -1.50 -23.33
N SER A 103 -4.23 -2.84 -23.45
CA SER A 103 -3.82 -3.75 -22.38
C SER A 103 -3.26 -5.07 -22.92
N THR A 104 -2.50 -5.81 -22.09
CA THR A 104 -1.99 -7.15 -22.42
C THR A 104 -3.11 -8.14 -22.77
N THR A 105 -4.22 -8.13 -22.04
CA THR A 105 -5.36 -9.01 -22.31
C THR A 105 -6.01 -8.69 -23.65
N ALA A 106 -6.10 -7.40 -24.02
CA ALA A 106 -6.57 -7.01 -25.34
C ALA A 106 -5.60 -7.47 -26.44
N ALA A 107 -4.28 -7.34 -26.21
CA ALA A 107 -3.24 -7.80 -27.15
C ALA A 107 -3.29 -9.30 -27.42
N LEU A 108 -3.42 -10.13 -26.37
CA LEU A 108 -3.51 -11.59 -26.50
C LEU A 108 -4.76 -12.03 -27.27
N ASN A 109 -5.86 -11.31 -27.13
CA ASN A 109 -7.13 -11.64 -27.80
C ASN A 109 -7.29 -11.01 -29.19
N ALA A 110 -6.39 -10.10 -29.59
CA ALA A 110 -6.40 -9.50 -30.92
C ALA A 110 -5.88 -10.48 -31.98
N ASN A 111 -6.34 -10.31 -33.23
CA ASN A 111 -5.78 -11.04 -34.37
C ASN A 111 -4.41 -10.43 -34.73
N ALA A 112 -3.33 -11.09 -34.30
CA ALA A 112 -1.96 -10.69 -34.63
C ALA A 112 -1.47 -11.45 -35.87
N THR A 113 -0.71 -10.79 -36.73
CA THR A 113 -0.01 -11.45 -37.84
C THR A 113 1.24 -12.18 -37.35
N LEU A 114 1.72 -13.17 -38.11
CA LEU A 114 2.99 -13.84 -37.81
C LEU A 114 4.16 -12.83 -37.76
N ALA A 115 4.15 -11.82 -38.63
CA ALA A 115 5.11 -10.72 -38.58
C ALA A 115 5.04 -9.90 -37.29
N GLN A 116 3.83 -9.60 -36.78
CA GLN A 116 3.65 -8.90 -35.50
C GLN A 116 4.12 -9.76 -34.32
N PHE A 117 3.82 -11.06 -34.33
CA PHE A 117 4.24 -12.01 -33.30
C PHE A 117 5.76 -12.16 -33.23
N LEU A 118 6.42 -12.47 -34.35
CA LEU A 118 7.88 -12.59 -34.40
C LEU A 118 8.57 -11.25 -34.13
N GLY A 119 8.00 -10.15 -34.63
CA GLY A 119 8.49 -8.81 -34.36
C GLY A 119 8.41 -8.41 -32.88
N ALA A 120 7.38 -8.85 -32.15
CA ALA A 120 7.29 -8.60 -30.71
C ALA A 120 8.43 -9.31 -29.94
N ALA A 121 8.84 -10.50 -30.41
CA ALA A 121 10.01 -11.19 -29.87
C ALA A 121 11.32 -10.47 -30.20
N VAL A 122 11.44 -9.89 -31.41
CA VAL A 122 12.58 -9.04 -31.78
C VAL A 122 12.68 -7.82 -30.87
N ASP A 123 11.59 -7.06 -30.69
CA ASP A 123 11.60 -5.86 -29.86
C ASP A 123 11.94 -6.18 -28.40
N ALA A 124 11.43 -7.30 -27.88
CA ALA A 124 11.76 -7.78 -26.54
C ALA A 124 13.26 -8.12 -26.41
N ALA A 125 13.82 -8.86 -27.37
CA ALA A 125 15.24 -9.20 -27.40
C ALA A 125 16.14 -7.95 -27.53
N GLN A 126 15.73 -6.96 -28.32
CA GLN A 126 16.42 -5.67 -28.45
C GLN A 126 16.47 -4.93 -27.11
N LEU A 127 15.34 -4.86 -26.40
CA LEU A 127 15.27 -4.22 -25.08
C LEU A 127 16.10 -4.96 -24.01
N GLN A 128 16.33 -6.26 -24.19
CA GLN A 128 17.24 -7.04 -23.34
C GLN A 128 18.71 -6.92 -23.72
N GLY A 129 19.02 -6.31 -24.87
CA GLY A 129 20.37 -6.24 -25.41
C GLY A 129 20.89 -7.55 -26.01
N ASP A 130 20.02 -8.52 -26.30
CA ASP A 130 20.40 -9.83 -26.86
C ASP A 130 20.45 -9.77 -28.39
N THR A 131 21.59 -9.33 -28.93
CA THR A 131 21.80 -9.19 -30.38
C THR A 131 21.78 -10.53 -31.12
N ALA A 132 22.15 -11.64 -30.45
CA ALA A 132 22.11 -12.97 -31.03
C ALA A 132 20.66 -13.42 -31.26
N ALA A 133 19.78 -13.21 -30.26
CA ALA A 133 18.34 -13.43 -30.40
C ALA A 133 17.72 -12.60 -31.52
N VAL A 134 18.06 -11.30 -31.58
CA VAL A 134 17.57 -10.39 -32.63
C VAL A 134 17.94 -10.89 -34.03
N ASN A 135 19.20 -11.25 -34.24
CA ASN A 135 19.69 -11.72 -35.53
C ASN A 135 19.04 -13.06 -35.92
N ALA A 136 18.89 -13.98 -34.97
CA ALA A 136 18.32 -15.30 -35.23
C ALA A 136 16.83 -15.24 -35.58
N ILE A 137 16.03 -14.40 -34.89
CA ILE A 137 14.63 -14.17 -35.25
C ILE A 137 14.55 -13.41 -36.58
N GLY A 138 15.48 -12.48 -36.83
CA GLY A 138 15.61 -11.78 -38.11
C GLY A 138 15.83 -12.76 -39.27
N ALA A 139 16.77 -13.69 -39.13
CA ALA A 139 17.03 -14.75 -40.11
C ALA A 139 15.80 -15.64 -40.34
N LEU A 140 15.07 -16.00 -39.28
CA LEU A 140 13.80 -16.72 -39.39
C LEU A 140 12.77 -15.93 -40.20
N THR A 141 12.56 -14.64 -39.89
CA THR A 141 11.60 -13.80 -40.60
C THR A 141 11.98 -13.57 -42.07
N GLY A 142 13.27 -13.38 -42.36
CA GLY A 142 13.78 -13.19 -43.73
C GLY A 142 13.78 -14.49 -44.56
N GLY A 143 13.82 -15.65 -43.91
CA GLY A 143 13.72 -16.95 -44.55
C GLY A 143 12.28 -17.37 -44.92
N LEU A 144 11.26 -16.65 -44.44
CA LEU A 144 9.85 -16.89 -44.72
C LEU A 144 9.36 -16.07 -45.92
N ASN A 145 8.42 -16.62 -46.69
CA ASN A 145 7.76 -15.87 -47.75
C ASN A 145 6.70 -14.89 -47.20
N VAL A 146 6.39 -13.84 -47.97
CA VAL A 146 5.43 -12.79 -47.56
C VAL A 146 4.02 -13.34 -47.23
N PRO A 147 3.45 -14.32 -47.95
CA PRO A 147 2.16 -14.91 -47.59
C PRO A 147 2.13 -15.52 -46.18
N ALA A 148 3.19 -16.22 -45.76
CA ALA A 148 3.27 -16.80 -44.42
C ALA A 148 3.32 -15.73 -43.32
N LEU A 149 3.99 -14.59 -43.57
CA LEU A 149 4.09 -13.48 -42.62
C LEU A 149 2.74 -12.78 -42.34
N ASN A 150 1.78 -12.90 -43.26
CA ASN A 150 0.44 -12.31 -43.16
C ASN A 150 -0.61 -13.25 -42.54
N LEU A 151 -0.25 -14.50 -42.20
CA LEU A 151 -1.14 -15.40 -41.46
C LEU A 151 -1.54 -14.75 -40.14
N THR A 152 -2.80 -14.92 -39.73
CA THR A 152 -3.33 -14.32 -38.49
C THR A 152 -3.71 -15.39 -37.48
N ALA A 153 -3.53 -15.08 -36.19
CA ALA A 153 -3.97 -15.91 -35.07
C ALA A 153 -4.15 -15.06 -33.82
N ARG A 154 -4.90 -15.58 -32.83
CA ARG A 154 -4.96 -14.97 -31.49
C ARG A 154 -3.83 -15.56 -30.64
N VAL A 155 -2.91 -14.73 -30.18
CA VAL A 155 -1.77 -15.19 -29.36
C VAL A 155 -2.25 -15.83 -28.05
N GLY A 156 -3.41 -15.42 -27.53
CA GLY A 156 -4.06 -16.00 -26.36
C GLY A 156 -4.51 -17.45 -26.49
N ASP A 157 -4.59 -17.99 -27.72
CA ASP A 157 -4.83 -19.41 -27.94
C ASP A 157 -3.57 -20.26 -27.70
N PHE A 158 -2.39 -19.64 -27.74
CA PHE A 158 -1.10 -20.25 -27.44
C PHE A 158 -0.58 -19.88 -26.05
N LEU A 159 -0.69 -18.61 -25.64
CA LEU A 159 -0.15 -18.09 -24.38
C LEU A 159 -1.28 -17.61 -23.47
N ARG A 160 -1.55 -18.39 -22.41
CA ARG A 160 -2.57 -18.04 -21.40
C ARG A 160 -1.94 -17.66 -20.07
N LEU A 161 -2.40 -16.55 -19.52
CA LEU A 161 -1.98 -16.07 -18.22
C LEU A 161 -3.20 -16.07 -17.29
N SER A 162 -3.12 -16.80 -16.18
CA SER A 162 -4.15 -16.80 -15.13
C SER A 162 -4.08 -15.54 -14.26
N PHE A 163 -2.97 -14.80 -14.39
CA PHE A 163 -2.66 -13.59 -13.66
C PHE A 163 -2.06 -12.56 -14.61
N ASN A 164 -1.88 -11.33 -14.17
CA ASN A 164 -1.24 -10.32 -15.00
C ASN A 164 0.25 -10.64 -15.25
N GLN A 165 0.82 -9.99 -16.26
CA GLN A 165 2.23 -10.20 -16.62
C GLN A 165 3.22 -9.86 -15.49
N ALA A 166 2.84 -9.00 -14.54
CA ALA A 166 3.68 -8.64 -13.40
C ALA A 166 3.88 -9.82 -12.44
N ALA A 167 2.88 -10.72 -12.30
CA ALA A 167 3.01 -11.99 -11.58
C ALA A 167 4.13 -12.90 -12.11
N PHE A 168 4.55 -12.67 -13.34
CA PHE A 168 5.51 -13.50 -14.05
C PHE A 168 6.80 -12.76 -14.37
N ALA A 169 7.11 -11.69 -13.63
CA ALA A 169 8.37 -10.96 -13.77
C ALA A 169 9.58 -11.90 -13.69
N GLY A 170 10.55 -11.72 -14.61
CA GLY A 170 11.74 -12.57 -14.69
C GLY A 170 11.52 -13.93 -15.36
N THR A 171 10.29 -14.26 -15.78
CA THR A 171 10.03 -15.47 -16.57
C THR A 171 10.59 -15.30 -17.97
N ARG A 172 11.46 -16.24 -18.37
CA ARG A 172 12.10 -16.24 -19.68
C ARG A 172 11.48 -17.28 -20.60
N LEU A 173 11.06 -16.84 -21.78
CA LEU A 173 10.54 -17.69 -22.86
C LEU A 173 11.70 -18.10 -23.76
N ASN A 174 11.99 -19.40 -23.84
CA ASN A 174 12.94 -19.92 -24.82
C ASN A 174 12.44 -19.61 -26.25
N LEU A 175 13.33 -19.09 -27.10
CA LEU A 175 12.94 -18.62 -28.43
C LEU A 175 12.56 -19.77 -29.37
N LEU A 176 13.24 -20.91 -29.32
CA LEU A 176 12.85 -22.09 -30.09
C LEU A 176 11.44 -22.57 -29.71
N ASN A 177 11.10 -22.59 -28.43
CA ASN A 177 9.74 -22.91 -27.96
C ASN A 177 8.70 -21.88 -28.43
N LEU A 178 9.04 -20.59 -28.38
CA LEU A 178 8.17 -19.52 -28.84
C LEU A 178 7.90 -19.62 -30.35
N VAL A 179 8.94 -19.91 -31.14
CA VAL A 179 8.85 -20.07 -32.59
C VAL A 179 8.09 -21.33 -32.97
N THR A 180 8.47 -22.50 -32.44
CA THR A 180 7.82 -23.78 -32.77
C THR A 180 6.38 -23.81 -32.31
N GLY A 181 6.06 -23.27 -31.13
CA GLY A 181 4.69 -23.10 -30.65
C GLY A 181 3.88 -22.11 -31.48
N GLY A 182 4.50 -20.98 -31.86
CA GLY A 182 3.91 -20.00 -32.77
C GLY A 182 3.56 -20.59 -34.13
N VAL A 183 4.47 -21.34 -34.76
CA VAL A 183 4.19 -22.01 -36.04
C VAL A 183 3.00 -22.96 -35.94
N GLN A 184 2.90 -23.72 -34.85
CA GLN A 184 1.76 -24.61 -34.61
C GLN A 184 0.45 -23.83 -34.42
N LEU A 185 0.49 -22.68 -33.73
CA LEU A 185 -0.63 -21.75 -33.61
C LEU A 185 -1.11 -21.25 -34.97
N PHE A 186 -0.21 -20.68 -35.78
CA PHE A 186 -0.58 -20.11 -37.08
C PHE A 186 -1.01 -21.18 -38.09
N ASN A 187 -0.41 -22.38 -38.07
CA ASN A 187 -0.87 -23.52 -38.87
C ASN A 187 -2.32 -23.90 -38.52
N SER A 188 -2.62 -24.08 -37.23
CA SER A 188 -3.95 -24.45 -36.74
C SER A 188 -4.98 -23.36 -37.04
N ALA A 189 -4.67 -22.09 -36.77
CA ALA A 189 -5.60 -20.98 -36.99
C ALA A 189 -6.00 -20.80 -38.47
N ASN A 190 -5.12 -21.22 -39.39
CA ASN A 190 -5.31 -21.05 -40.84
C ASN A 190 -5.55 -22.38 -41.58
N THR A 191 -5.72 -23.49 -40.85
CA THR A 191 -6.01 -24.85 -41.39
C THR A 191 -5.02 -25.36 -42.46
N LEU A 192 -3.76 -24.93 -42.37
CA LEU A 192 -2.74 -25.23 -43.38
C LEU A 192 -2.34 -26.70 -43.35
N THR A 193 -2.21 -27.31 -44.53
CA THR A 193 -1.68 -28.67 -44.69
C THR A 193 -0.39 -28.62 -45.49
N THR A 194 0.52 -29.57 -45.23
CA THR A 194 1.71 -29.74 -46.08
C THR A 194 1.39 -30.52 -47.37
N ALA A 195 0.11 -30.71 -47.73
CA ALA A 195 -0.31 -31.48 -48.92
C ALA A 195 0.27 -30.91 -50.22
N SER A 196 0.33 -29.57 -50.32
CA SER A 196 0.84 -28.88 -51.50
C SER A 196 2.38 -28.89 -51.60
N ASN A 197 3.07 -29.05 -50.48
CA ASN A 197 4.54 -29.07 -50.37
C ASN A 197 4.96 -30.13 -49.33
N PRO A 198 4.98 -31.42 -49.70
CA PRO A 198 5.33 -32.48 -48.77
C PRO A 198 6.73 -32.33 -48.19
N ILE A 199 6.89 -32.79 -46.95
CA ILE A 199 8.19 -32.84 -46.29
C ILE A 199 8.88 -34.12 -46.75
N SER A 200 9.79 -34.00 -47.73
CA SER A 200 10.65 -35.10 -48.17
C SER A 200 11.84 -35.24 -47.24
N LEU A 201 11.94 -36.38 -46.56
CA LEU A 201 13.03 -36.69 -45.65
C LEU A 201 14.23 -37.28 -46.41
N GLY A 202 14.83 -36.51 -47.32
CA GLY A 202 15.94 -36.95 -48.19
C GLY A 202 17.29 -37.23 -47.49
N SER A 203 17.34 -37.05 -46.17
CA SER A 203 18.53 -37.24 -45.32
C SER A 203 18.32 -38.26 -44.18
N LEU A 204 17.17 -38.91 -44.15
CA LEU A 204 16.81 -39.80 -43.05
C LEU A 204 17.13 -41.25 -43.43
N SER A 205 18.41 -41.62 -43.29
CA SER A 205 18.89 -42.97 -43.54
C SER A 205 18.32 -43.95 -42.49
N VAL A 206 17.11 -44.46 -42.72
CA VAL A 206 16.61 -45.63 -41.99
C VAL A 206 17.38 -46.83 -42.50
N ASN A 207 18.45 -47.21 -41.80
CA ASN A 207 19.27 -48.36 -42.18
C ASN A 207 18.51 -49.66 -41.89
N LEU A 208 17.71 -50.10 -42.86
CA LEU A 208 16.98 -51.37 -42.77
C LEU A 208 17.91 -52.60 -42.89
N SER A 209 19.13 -52.43 -43.42
CA SER A 209 20.11 -53.52 -43.56
C SER A 209 20.60 -54.10 -42.22
N SER A 210 20.43 -53.36 -41.11
CA SER A 210 20.75 -53.84 -39.75
C SER A 210 19.71 -54.80 -39.16
N LEU A 211 18.57 -55.00 -39.81
CA LEU A 211 17.42 -55.75 -39.28
C LEU A 211 17.49 -57.27 -39.52
N GLY A 212 18.55 -57.77 -40.20
CA GLY A 212 18.81 -59.21 -40.34
C GLY A 212 17.80 -60.00 -41.18
N ILE A 213 16.97 -59.33 -41.98
CA ILE A 213 15.96 -59.96 -42.83
C ILE A 213 16.65 -60.51 -44.09
N ALA A 214 16.50 -61.81 -44.35
CA ALA A 214 17.06 -62.47 -45.53
C ALA A 214 16.42 -61.91 -46.83
N GLY A 215 17.26 -61.49 -47.79
CA GLY A 215 16.82 -60.93 -49.08
C GLY A 215 16.82 -59.40 -49.16
N LEU A 216 17.10 -58.68 -48.08
CA LEU A 216 17.30 -57.22 -48.13
C LEU A 216 18.64 -56.88 -48.80
N SER A 217 18.60 -56.30 -50.00
CA SER A 217 19.70 -55.47 -50.48
C SER A 217 19.70 -54.13 -49.72
N ALA A 218 20.79 -53.35 -49.78
CA ALA A 218 20.98 -52.09 -49.05
C ALA A 218 20.06 -50.95 -49.55
N THR A 219 18.74 -51.15 -49.50
CA THR A 219 17.76 -50.17 -49.95
C THR A 219 17.29 -49.34 -48.76
N THR A 220 17.54 -48.04 -48.82
CA THR A 220 17.04 -47.08 -47.84
C THR A 220 15.61 -46.69 -48.24
N PRO A 221 14.59 -46.96 -47.42
CA PRO A 221 13.23 -46.56 -47.73
C PRO A 221 13.17 -45.04 -47.77
N THR A 222 12.48 -44.49 -48.77
CA THR A 222 12.22 -43.04 -48.80
C THR A 222 10.88 -42.77 -48.13
N VAL A 223 10.82 -41.69 -47.34
CA VAL A 223 9.60 -41.31 -46.61
C VAL A 223 9.20 -39.89 -46.98
N THR A 224 7.98 -39.76 -47.47
CA THR A 224 7.32 -38.49 -47.69
C THR A 224 6.29 -38.26 -46.59
N LEU A 225 6.39 -37.12 -45.90
CA LEU A 225 5.56 -36.79 -44.76
C LEU A 225 4.60 -35.64 -45.08
N TYR A 226 3.37 -35.81 -44.63
CA TYR A 226 2.34 -34.80 -44.64
C TYR A 226 1.83 -34.53 -43.23
N ALA A 227 1.67 -33.27 -42.84
CA ALA A 227 1.23 -32.92 -41.50
C ALA A 227 0.21 -31.78 -41.49
N GLN A 228 -0.64 -31.78 -40.47
CA GLN A 228 -1.53 -30.68 -40.12
C GLN A 228 -1.71 -30.63 -38.61
N VAL A 229 -1.55 -29.44 -38.02
CA VAL A 229 -1.84 -29.20 -36.60
C VAL A 229 -3.34 -29.07 -36.44
N THR A 230 -3.95 -29.97 -35.66
CA THR A 230 -5.39 -30.02 -35.43
C THR A 230 -5.80 -29.23 -34.18
N GLU A 231 -4.87 -28.95 -33.27
CA GLU A 231 -5.03 -28.06 -32.12
C GLU A 231 -3.64 -27.50 -31.73
N PRO A 232 -3.49 -26.20 -31.45
CA PRO A 232 -2.18 -25.63 -31.09
C PRO A 232 -1.77 -26.01 -29.66
N PRO A 233 -0.48 -25.92 -29.32
CA PRO A 233 -0.04 -26.11 -27.94
C PRO A 233 -0.45 -24.93 -27.08
N ILE A 234 -0.52 -25.13 -25.76
CA ILE A 234 -0.72 -24.05 -24.80
C ILE A 234 0.48 -23.92 -23.86
N MET A 235 1.07 -22.73 -23.85
CA MET A 235 1.90 -22.23 -22.78
C MET A 235 1.00 -21.55 -21.76
N ILE A 236 1.12 -21.95 -20.50
CA ILE A 236 0.27 -21.43 -19.44
C ILE A 236 1.06 -21.00 -18.23
N CYS A 237 0.67 -19.86 -17.68
CA CYS A 237 1.16 -19.36 -16.41
C CYS A 237 -0.01 -19.27 -15.43
N GLY A 238 0.05 -20.03 -14.34
CA GLY A 238 -1.09 -20.14 -13.42
C GLY A 238 -0.77 -20.87 -12.12
N PRO A 239 -1.76 -20.93 -11.21
CA PRO A 239 -1.61 -21.60 -9.93
C PRO A 239 -1.70 -23.13 -10.04
N SER A 240 -1.64 -23.82 -8.90
CA SER A 240 -1.98 -25.23 -8.80
C SER A 240 -3.36 -25.54 -9.43
N GLY A 241 -3.49 -26.69 -10.10
CA GLY A 241 -4.70 -27.10 -10.81
C GLY A 241 -4.81 -26.58 -12.25
N THR A 242 -3.91 -25.69 -12.68
CA THR A 242 -3.88 -25.17 -14.04
C THR A 242 -3.50 -26.28 -15.03
N GLN A 243 -4.23 -26.38 -16.14
CA GLN A 243 -4.00 -27.39 -17.18
C GLN A 243 -3.16 -26.85 -18.34
N PHE A 244 -2.25 -27.65 -18.84
CA PHE A 244 -1.47 -27.39 -20.06
C PHE A 244 -1.54 -28.57 -21.01
N TYR A 245 -1.25 -28.35 -22.29
CA TYR A 245 -1.23 -29.41 -23.28
C TYR A 245 -0.31 -29.09 -24.47
N THR A 246 0.23 -30.14 -25.10
CA THR A 246 0.93 -30.03 -26.39
C THR A 246 -0.07 -29.80 -27.52
N ALA A 247 0.42 -29.57 -28.74
CA ALA A 247 -0.43 -29.64 -29.91
C ALA A 247 -0.93 -31.07 -30.15
N SER A 248 -2.05 -31.16 -30.89
CA SER A 248 -2.49 -32.37 -31.57
C SER A 248 -2.15 -32.24 -33.06
N ILE A 249 -1.68 -33.33 -33.66
CA ILE A 249 -1.18 -33.34 -35.03
C ILE A 249 -1.61 -34.61 -35.76
N ARG A 250 -2.06 -34.43 -37.00
CA ARG A 250 -2.32 -35.53 -37.94
C ARG A 250 -1.16 -35.63 -38.92
N VAL A 251 -0.58 -36.83 -39.03
CA VAL A 251 0.58 -37.12 -39.87
C VAL A 251 0.27 -38.26 -40.83
N LYS A 252 0.47 -38.05 -42.12
CA LYS A 252 0.43 -39.10 -43.14
C LYS A 252 1.84 -39.36 -43.64
N LEU A 253 2.23 -40.63 -43.70
CA LEU A 253 3.52 -41.07 -44.22
C LEU A 253 3.29 -41.94 -45.46
N ASN A 254 3.97 -41.60 -46.54
CA ASN A 254 4.13 -42.51 -47.67
C ASN A 254 5.55 -43.08 -47.59
N VAL A 255 5.64 -44.39 -47.38
CA VAL A 255 6.91 -45.12 -47.25
C VAL A 255 7.12 -45.92 -48.52
N ASP A 256 8.20 -45.63 -49.24
CA ASP A 256 8.64 -46.42 -50.38
C ASP A 256 9.49 -47.60 -49.87
N LEU A 257 9.05 -48.82 -50.21
CA LEU A 257 9.71 -50.08 -49.86
C LEU A 257 10.27 -50.80 -51.09
N SER A 258 10.38 -50.11 -52.23
CA SER A 258 10.98 -50.67 -53.44
C SER A 258 12.31 -51.35 -53.12
N GLY A 259 12.49 -52.58 -53.60
CA GLY A 259 13.64 -53.44 -53.27
C GLY A 259 13.37 -54.54 -52.25
N LEU A 260 12.17 -54.63 -51.66
CA LEU A 260 11.71 -55.81 -50.90
C LEU A 260 11.04 -56.82 -51.82
N ASP A 261 11.82 -57.46 -52.69
CA ASP A 261 11.30 -58.31 -53.76
C ASP A 261 11.56 -59.80 -53.57
N ASN A 262 10.67 -60.64 -54.12
CA ASN A 262 10.81 -62.10 -54.18
C ASN A 262 10.98 -62.81 -52.82
N LEU A 263 10.34 -62.31 -51.77
CA LEU A 263 10.32 -62.92 -50.44
C LEU A 263 9.56 -64.26 -50.49
N GLY A 264 10.22 -65.37 -50.15
CA GLY A 264 9.60 -66.70 -50.21
C GLY A 264 8.46 -66.86 -49.21
N VAL A 265 7.30 -67.33 -49.67
CA VAL A 265 6.13 -67.59 -48.82
C VAL A 265 6.22 -69.01 -48.24
N THR A 266 6.36 -69.13 -46.92
CA THR A 266 6.47 -70.43 -46.25
C THR A 266 5.18 -71.22 -46.37
N GLY A 267 5.29 -72.52 -46.64
CA GLY A 267 4.14 -73.42 -46.78
C GLY A 267 3.52 -73.47 -48.19
N VAL A 268 3.97 -72.64 -49.14
CA VAL A 268 3.53 -72.72 -50.56
C VAL A 268 4.74 -72.64 -51.49
N ALA A 269 5.09 -73.75 -52.12
CA ALA A 269 6.27 -73.84 -52.99
C ALA A 269 6.13 -72.93 -54.22
N GLY A 270 7.17 -72.14 -54.51
CA GLY A 270 7.20 -71.22 -55.66
C GLY A 270 6.38 -69.94 -55.48
N ALA A 271 5.78 -69.71 -54.32
CA ALA A 271 5.08 -68.47 -54.02
C ALA A 271 6.05 -67.40 -53.49
N THR A 272 5.96 -66.20 -54.03
CA THR A 272 6.80 -65.05 -53.67
C THR A 272 5.94 -63.83 -53.31
N LEU A 273 6.48 -62.98 -52.44
CA LEU A 273 5.93 -61.69 -52.03
C LEU A 273 6.94 -60.58 -52.34
N SER A 274 6.46 -59.51 -52.98
CA SER A 274 7.17 -58.25 -53.13
C SER A 274 6.39 -57.15 -52.42
N LEU A 275 7.03 -56.38 -51.55
CA LEU A 275 6.45 -55.18 -50.93
C LEU A 275 7.00 -53.94 -51.63
N THR A 276 6.14 -53.00 -51.96
CA THR A 276 6.49 -51.83 -52.78
C THR A 276 6.32 -50.52 -52.04
N ASN A 277 5.25 -50.36 -51.27
CA ASN A 277 4.97 -49.13 -50.56
C ASN A 277 4.03 -49.39 -49.38
N VAL A 278 4.04 -48.50 -48.39
CA VAL A 278 3.06 -48.49 -47.30
C VAL A 278 2.63 -47.06 -47.04
N ARG A 279 1.33 -46.88 -46.81
CA ARG A 279 0.75 -45.62 -46.36
C ARG A 279 0.34 -45.74 -44.91
N LEU A 280 0.87 -44.85 -44.07
CA LEU A 280 0.58 -44.78 -42.64
C LEU A 280 -0.11 -43.46 -42.32
N TYR A 281 -1.09 -43.53 -41.43
CA TYR A 281 -1.80 -42.36 -40.93
C TYR A 281 -1.73 -42.38 -39.40
N LEU A 282 -1.30 -41.27 -38.83
CA LEU A 282 -1.16 -41.08 -37.39
C LEU A 282 -2.05 -39.93 -36.96
N ASP A 283 -2.92 -40.18 -36.00
CA ASP A 283 -3.67 -39.16 -35.29
C ASP A 283 -3.10 -39.07 -33.87
N VAL A 284 -2.23 -38.09 -33.64
CA VAL A 284 -1.55 -37.88 -32.37
C VAL A 284 -2.34 -36.86 -31.57
N ALA A 285 -3.04 -37.34 -30.54
CA ALA A 285 -3.75 -36.47 -29.61
C ALA A 285 -2.76 -35.63 -28.78
N ARG A 286 -3.25 -34.53 -28.21
CA ARG A 286 -2.46 -33.71 -27.29
C ARG A 286 -2.04 -34.51 -26.05
N ALA A 287 -0.80 -34.35 -25.62
CA ALA A 287 -0.44 -34.68 -24.26
C ALA A 287 -1.04 -33.63 -23.32
N GLN A 288 -1.63 -34.06 -22.22
CA GLN A 288 -2.29 -33.17 -21.26
C GLN A 288 -1.61 -33.26 -19.90
N GLY A 289 -1.47 -32.13 -19.22
CA GLY A 289 -0.93 -32.09 -17.88
C GLY A 289 -1.60 -31.05 -16.99
N THR A 290 -1.41 -31.21 -15.68
CA THR A 290 -1.96 -30.32 -14.65
C THR A 290 -0.86 -29.95 -13.67
N LEU A 291 -0.77 -28.66 -13.32
CA LEU A 291 0.13 -28.18 -12.28
C LEU A 291 -0.31 -28.75 -10.93
N GLY A 292 0.61 -29.42 -10.24
CA GLY A 292 0.45 -29.90 -8.88
C GLY A 292 0.78 -28.80 -7.87
N THR A 293 1.54 -29.14 -6.84
CA THR A 293 1.95 -28.18 -5.80
C THR A 293 2.89 -27.12 -6.36
N VAL A 294 2.56 -25.84 -6.18
CA VAL A 294 3.40 -24.71 -6.55
C VAL A 294 3.89 -24.00 -5.28
N SER A 295 5.19 -24.02 -5.02
CA SER A 295 5.81 -23.38 -3.87
C SER A 295 6.74 -22.27 -4.34
N ALA A 296 6.31 -21.02 -4.17
CA ALA A 296 7.13 -19.84 -4.46
C ALA A 296 8.35 -19.76 -3.50
N VAL A 297 8.15 -20.10 -2.22
CA VAL A 297 9.21 -20.07 -1.19
C VAL A 297 10.38 -20.97 -1.55
N SER A 298 10.12 -22.22 -1.90
CA SER A 298 11.17 -23.19 -2.26
C SER A 298 11.49 -23.20 -3.77
N ARG A 299 10.88 -22.30 -4.56
CA ARG A 299 10.95 -22.27 -6.02
C ARG A 299 10.73 -23.67 -6.64
N ALA A 300 9.74 -24.40 -6.12
CA ALA A 300 9.46 -25.79 -6.51
C ALA A 300 8.08 -25.92 -7.15
N LEU A 301 7.98 -26.78 -8.16
CA LEU A 301 6.74 -27.09 -8.86
C LEU A 301 6.65 -28.60 -9.09
N SER A 302 5.54 -29.22 -8.69
CA SER A 302 5.18 -30.54 -9.19
C SER A 302 4.11 -30.41 -10.27
N LEU A 303 4.07 -31.36 -11.19
CA LEU A 303 3.01 -31.46 -12.19
C LEU A 303 2.79 -32.92 -12.58
N GLN A 304 1.63 -33.21 -13.13
CA GLN A 304 1.31 -34.50 -13.70
C GLN A 304 1.06 -34.32 -15.19
N ALA A 305 1.49 -35.28 -16.01
CA ALA A 305 1.23 -35.25 -17.44
C ALA A 305 0.98 -36.67 -17.98
N THR A 306 0.05 -36.79 -18.92
CA THR A 306 -0.24 -38.02 -19.66
C THR A 306 0.11 -37.78 -21.12
N PRO A 307 1.01 -38.58 -21.73
CA PRO A 307 1.24 -38.53 -23.17
C PRO A 307 -0.06 -38.75 -23.95
N GLY A 308 -0.18 -38.10 -25.12
CA GLY A 308 -1.38 -38.19 -25.94
C GLY A 308 -1.62 -39.61 -26.47
N LEU A 309 -2.90 -39.97 -26.60
CA LEU A 309 -3.32 -41.17 -27.33
C LEU A 309 -2.83 -41.07 -28.78
N VAL A 310 -2.33 -42.17 -29.33
CA VAL A 310 -1.95 -42.25 -30.75
C VAL A 310 -2.77 -43.32 -31.44
N ASN A 311 -3.48 -42.93 -32.49
CA ASN A 311 -4.11 -43.88 -33.41
C ASN A 311 -3.22 -44.01 -34.64
N LEU A 312 -2.82 -45.24 -34.97
CA LEU A 312 -2.02 -45.57 -36.14
C LEU A 312 -2.84 -46.43 -37.09
N TYR A 313 -2.85 -46.05 -38.37
CA TYR A 313 -3.54 -46.78 -39.41
C TYR A 313 -2.58 -47.12 -40.55
N LEU A 314 -2.72 -48.31 -41.10
CA LEU A 314 -2.10 -48.76 -42.34
C LEU A 314 -3.22 -49.01 -43.34
N GLY A 315 -3.14 -48.44 -44.54
CA GLY A 315 -4.19 -48.63 -45.56
C GLY A 315 -4.41 -47.38 -46.39
N ASP A 316 -5.66 -47.10 -46.74
CA ASP A 316 -6.05 -45.91 -47.48
C ASP A 316 -7.10 -45.09 -46.73
N ILE A 317 -6.83 -43.82 -46.51
CA ILE A 317 -7.80 -42.84 -45.99
C ILE A 317 -7.72 -41.63 -46.93
N PRO A 318 -8.85 -41.21 -47.53
CA PRO A 318 -8.86 -40.02 -48.39
C PRO A 318 -8.35 -38.78 -47.65
N ASP A 319 -7.52 -37.96 -48.30
CA ASP A 319 -6.93 -36.76 -47.68
C ASP A 319 -7.99 -35.75 -47.23
N SER A 320 -9.12 -35.66 -47.94
CA SER A 320 -10.28 -34.84 -47.57
C SER A 320 -10.96 -35.31 -46.29
N THR A 321 -10.83 -36.59 -45.93
CA THR A 321 -11.34 -37.16 -44.68
C THR A 321 -10.28 -37.04 -43.58
N PHE A 322 -9.03 -37.40 -43.88
CA PHE A 322 -7.94 -37.41 -42.91
C PHE A 322 -7.58 -36.00 -42.41
N PHE A 323 -7.49 -35.00 -43.27
CA PHE A 323 -7.19 -33.62 -42.88
C PHE A 323 -8.44 -32.78 -42.56
N ASN A 324 -9.62 -33.40 -42.47
CA ASN A 324 -10.80 -32.75 -41.94
C ASN A 324 -10.81 -32.81 -40.41
N ARG A 325 -10.48 -31.68 -39.78
CA ARG A 325 -10.42 -31.53 -38.31
C ARG A 325 -11.75 -31.74 -37.58
N THR A 326 -12.87 -31.64 -38.30
CA THR A 326 -14.21 -31.85 -37.71
C THR A 326 -14.64 -33.32 -37.78
N HIS A 327 -13.91 -34.15 -38.53
CA HIS A 327 -14.21 -35.57 -38.69
C HIS A 327 -13.43 -36.40 -37.67
N VAL A 328 -14.15 -37.28 -36.95
CA VAL A 328 -13.57 -38.27 -36.05
C VAL A 328 -13.27 -39.53 -36.86
N LEU A 329 -12.01 -39.95 -36.90
CA LEU A 329 -11.58 -41.12 -37.65
C LEU A 329 -12.08 -42.41 -36.97
N THR A 330 -12.63 -43.32 -37.77
CA THR A 330 -13.13 -44.63 -37.36
C THR A 330 -12.59 -45.73 -38.27
N GLY A 331 -12.73 -46.99 -37.86
CA GLY A 331 -12.33 -48.14 -38.70
C GLY A 331 -13.07 -48.23 -40.05
N ALA A 332 -14.21 -47.54 -40.21
CA ALA A 332 -14.94 -47.47 -41.47
C ALA A 332 -14.29 -46.54 -42.50
N ASP A 333 -13.52 -45.55 -42.05
CA ASP A 333 -12.77 -44.63 -42.92
C ASP A 333 -11.54 -45.30 -43.55
N LEU A 334 -11.14 -46.46 -43.04
CA LEU A 334 -9.95 -47.19 -43.45
C LEU A 334 -10.25 -48.20 -44.58
N GLY A 335 -9.85 -47.82 -45.79
CA GLY A 335 -9.83 -48.69 -46.96
C GLY A 335 -8.58 -49.56 -47.05
N TYR A 336 -8.62 -50.57 -47.92
CA TYR A 336 -7.43 -51.33 -48.28
C TYR A 336 -6.52 -50.51 -49.19
N ALA A 337 -5.21 -50.53 -48.92
CA ALA A 337 -4.20 -50.02 -49.83
C ALA A 337 -3.33 -51.14 -50.39
N ARG A 338 -2.95 -51.03 -51.65
CA ARG A 338 -1.97 -51.92 -52.28
C ARG A 338 -0.59 -51.70 -51.68
N ILE A 339 -0.08 -52.69 -50.95
CA ILE A 339 1.24 -52.66 -50.31
C ILE A 339 2.32 -53.40 -51.13
N GLY A 340 1.92 -54.20 -52.11
CA GLY A 340 2.84 -55.08 -52.82
C GLY A 340 2.15 -55.99 -53.84
N THR A 341 2.89 -56.98 -54.31
CA THR A 341 2.41 -58.05 -55.19
C THR A 341 2.82 -59.41 -54.64
N ALA A 342 1.97 -60.40 -54.83
CA ALA A 342 2.31 -61.80 -54.60
C ALA A 342 2.20 -62.56 -55.92
N SER A 343 3.09 -63.51 -56.13
CA SER A 343 3.01 -64.43 -57.26
C SER A 343 3.04 -65.87 -56.76
N ALA A 344 2.29 -66.75 -57.39
CA ALA A 344 2.34 -68.18 -57.10
C ALA A 344 1.97 -68.98 -58.35
N SER A 345 2.51 -70.18 -58.46
CA SER A 345 2.17 -71.10 -59.54
C SER A 345 0.96 -71.96 -59.16
N VAL A 346 0.02 -72.08 -60.09
CA VAL A 346 -1.06 -73.08 -60.04
C VAL A 346 -0.82 -74.10 -61.14
N SER A 347 -0.81 -75.38 -60.77
CA SER A 347 -0.74 -76.47 -61.75
C SER A 347 -2.14 -76.89 -62.14
N VAL A 348 -2.48 -76.76 -63.41
CA VAL A 348 -3.80 -77.14 -63.95
C VAL A 348 -3.64 -78.31 -64.91
N LEU A 349 -4.41 -79.37 -64.67
CA LEU A 349 -4.41 -80.57 -65.53
C LEU A 349 -4.71 -80.16 -66.98
N GLY A 350 -3.76 -80.43 -67.89
CA GLY A 350 -3.90 -80.14 -69.32
C GLY A 350 -3.40 -78.76 -69.80
N VAL A 351 -3.01 -77.84 -68.91
CA VAL A 351 -2.59 -76.46 -69.26
C VAL A 351 -1.18 -76.10 -68.72
N GLY A 352 -0.56 -76.99 -67.93
CA GLY A 352 0.76 -76.76 -67.33
C GLY A 352 0.72 -75.85 -66.09
N SER A 353 1.89 -75.40 -65.65
CA SER A 353 2.06 -74.48 -64.52
C SER A 353 1.82 -73.04 -64.97
N GLN A 354 0.84 -72.36 -64.37
CA GLN A 354 0.48 -70.99 -64.68
C GLN A 354 0.84 -70.08 -63.50
N VAL A 355 1.46 -68.93 -63.77
CA VAL A 355 1.81 -67.95 -62.73
C VAL A 355 0.65 -66.98 -62.54
N VAL A 356 0.11 -66.94 -61.33
CA VAL A 356 -0.95 -66.02 -60.93
C VAL A 356 -0.31 -64.85 -60.19
N ASN A 357 -0.44 -63.65 -60.76
CA ASN A 357 -0.03 -62.42 -60.10
C ASN A 357 -1.23 -61.83 -59.36
N MET A 358 -0.97 -61.38 -58.14
CA MET A 358 -1.96 -60.80 -57.25
C MET A 358 -1.42 -59.52 -56.65
N ASP A 359 -2.27 -58.52 -56.55
CA ASP A 359 -2.04 -57.36 -55.70
C ASP A 359 -2.28 -57.74 -54.24
N VAL A 360 -1.31 -57.41 -53.39
CA VAL A 360 -1.41 -57.56 -51.95
C VAL A 360 -1.95 -56.24 -51.41
N ASN A 361 -3.21 -56.26 -50.99
CA ASN A 361 -3.86 -55.11 -50.39
C ASN A 361 -3.98 -55.33 -48.89
N ALA A 362 -3.63 -54.33 -48.09
CA ALA A 362 -3.65 -54.45 -46.64
C ALA A 362 -4.34 -53.26 -45.98
N ARG A 363 -4.91 -53.53 -44.81
CA ARG A 363 -5.37 -52.52 -43.86
C ARG A 363 -5.10 -52.96 -42.43
N ALA A 364 -4.83 -52.03 -41.53
CA ALA A 364 -4.64 -52.30 -40.11
C ALA A 364 -4.89 -51.03 -39.28
N SER A 365 -5.30 -51.19 -38.04
CA SER A 365 -5.44 -50.10 -37.07
C SER A 365 -4.87 -50.49 -35.70
N GLY A 366 -4.12 -49.59 -35.07
CA GLY A 366 -3.62 -49.77 -33.71
C GLY A 366 -3.80 -48.51 -32.86
N ASN A 367 -3.90 -48.70 -31.55
CA ASN A 367 -4.19 -47.66 -30.58
C ASN A 367 -3.19 -47.72 -29.42
N GLY A 368 -2.50 -46.60 -29.16
CA GLY A 368 -1.53 -46.48 -28.07
C GLY A 368 -2.06 -45.60 -26.94
N SER A 369 -2.29 -46.18 -25.76
CA SER A 369 -2.58 -45.44 -24.52
C SER A 369 -1.41 -45.51 -23.54
N TYR A 370 -1.12 -44.41 -22.85
CA TYR A 370 0.08 -44.29 -22.01
C TYR A 370 -0.29 -43.85 -20.59
N PRO A 371 0.43 -44.33 -19.55
CA PRO A 371 0.11 -44.03 -18.17
C PRO A 371 0.42 -42.56 -17.81
N LEU A 372 -0.23 -42.08 -16.75
CA LEU A 372 0.07 -40.80 -16.10
C LEU A 372 1.47 -40.83 -15.49
N GLY A 373 2.27 -39.79 -15.75
CA GLY A 373 3.53 -39.55 -15.06
C GLY A 373 3.47 -38.32 -14.15
N THR A 374 4.23 -38.36 -13.07
CA THR A 374 4.41 -37.23 -12.14
C THR A 374 5.83 -36.71 -12.25
N LEU A 375 5.99 -35.40 -12.38
CA LEU A 375 7.27 -34.71 -12.44
C LEU A 375 7.38 -33.70 -11.29
N SER A 376 8.59 -33.52 -10.77
CA SER A 376 8.90 -32.53 -9.75
C SER A 376 10.12 -31.73 -10.18
N PHE A 377 10.03 -30.42 -10.03
CA PHE A 377 11.06 -29.47 -10.42
C PHE A 377 11.45 -28.62 -9.22
N GLY A 378 12.75 -28.29 -9.15
CA GLY A 378 13.31 -27.37 -8.18
C GLY A 378 14.27 -26.46 -8.92
N GLY A 379 14.12 -25.14 -8.75
CA GLY A 379 14.91 -24.15 -9.49
C GLY A 379 16.43 -24.36 -9.39
N PRO A 380 17.23 -23.71 -10.26
CA PRO A 380 16.85 -22.58 -11.12
C PRO A 380 16.11 -23.00 -12.40
N TYR A 381 15.26 -22.12 -12.90
CA TYR A 381 14.49 -22.30 -14.15
C TYR A 381 15.15 -21.53 -15.31
N PRO A 382 14.98 -21.98 -16.57
CA PRO A 382 14.09 -23.06 -17.02
C PRO A 382 14.63 -24.49 -16.84
N GLN A 383 13.73 -25.44 -16.55
CA GLN A 383 14.03 -26.88 -16.44
C GLN A 383 13.05 -27.71 -17.26
N SER A 384 13.52 -28.81 -17.85
CA SER A 384 12.70 -29.67 -18.70
C SER A 384 12.81 -31.13 -18.26
N ALA A 385 11.70 -31.84 -18.36
CA ALA A 385 11.65 -33.27 -18.10
C ALA A 385 10.67 -33.96 -19.05
N LYS A 386 10.88 -35.25 -19.26
CA LYS A 386 10.06 -36.09 -20.13
C LYS A 386 9.19 -37.02 -19.30
N VAL A 387 7.95 -37.20 -19.73
CA VAL A 387 7.08 -38.29 -19.28
C VAL A 387 6.97 -39.30 -20.41
N GLY A 388 7.10 -40.59 -20.09
CA GLY A 388 7.03 -41.67 -21.07
C GLY A 388 8.31 -41.82 -21.89
N SER A 389 8.25 -42.65 -22.92
CA SER A 389 9.40 -43.00 -23.77
C SER A 389 8.92 -43.46 -25.13
N SER A 390 9.33 -42.75 -26.18
CA SER A 390 8.99 -43.12 -27.55
C SER A 390 9.63 -44.43 -28.00
N THR A 391 10.86 -44.71 -27.55
CA THR A 391 11.58 -45.95 -27.84
C THR A 391 10.87 -47.18 -27.27
N ALA A 392 10.16 -47.03 -26.13
CA ALA A 392 9.32 -48.07 -25.56
C ALA A 392 7.90 -48.11 -26.18
N ALA A 393 7.35 -46.95 -26.52
CA ALA A 393 5.97 -46.82 -27.00
C ALA A 393 5.76 -47.27 -28.45
N VAL A 394 6.69 -46.96 -29.36
CA VAL A 394 6.53 -47.25 -30.80
C VAL A 394 6.44 -48.76 -31.08
N PRO A 395 7.28 -49.64 -30.52
CA PRO A 395 7.15 -51.09 -30.73
C PRO A 395 5.79 -51.64 -30.30
N VAL A 396 5.26 -51.19 -29.16
CA VAL A 396 3.94 -51.61 -28.65
C VAL A 396 2.82 -51.17 -29.59
N LEU A 397 2.88 -49.95 -30.10
CA LEU A 397 1.89 -49.42 -31.05
C LEU A 397 1.92 -50.18 -32.40
N VAL A 398 3.11 -50.55 -32.88
CA VAL A 398 3.26 -51.36 -34.09
C VAL A 398 2.78 -52.79 -33.88
N ASP A 399 3.03 -53.37 -32.70
CA ASP A 399 2.53 -54.70 -32.36
C ASP A 399 0.99 -54.74 -32.32
N ASP A 400 0.36 -53.73 -31.73
CA ASP A 400 -1.10 -53.57 -31.73
C ASP A 400 -1.67 -53.40 -33.16
N LEU A 401 -1.04 -52.56 -33.98
CA LEU A 401 -1.38 -52.41 -35.39
C LEU A 401 -1.32 -53.76 -36.14
N LEU A 402 -0.23 -54.52 -35.98
CA LEU A 402 -0.03 -55.74 -36.75
C LEU A 402 -0.94 -56.90 -36.29
N GLN A 403 -1.45 -56.87 -35.06
CA GLN A 403 -2.49 -57.81 -34.62
C GLN A 403 -3.79 -57.66 -35.43
N THR A 404 -4.12 -56.44 -35.87
CA THR A 404 -5.32 -56.16 -36.67
C THR A 404 -5.06 -56.19 -38.19
N LEU A 405 -3.82 -56.46 -38.61
CA LEU A 405 -3.43 -56.47 -40.02
C LEU A 405 -4.32 -57.42 -40.82
N ASP A 406 -5.10 -56.92 -41.75
CA ASP A 406 -5.97 -57.68 -42.63
C ASP A 406 -5.45 -57.57 -44.07
N VAL A 407 -5.31 -58.70 -44.75
CA VAL A 407 -4.71 -58.80 -46.09
C VAL A 407 -5.71 -59.39 -47.06
N LYS A 408 -5.90 -58.71 -48.19
CA LYS A 408 -6.73 -59.11 -49.31
C LYS A 408 -5.87 -59.24 -50.57
N LEU A 409 -5.84 -60.45 -51.13
CA LEU A 409 -5.21 -60.71 -52.42
C LEU A 409 -6.22 -60.46 -53.54
N THR A 410 -5.85 -59.64 -54.53
CA THR A 410 -6.67 -59.36 -55.71
C THR A 410 -5.92 -59.79 -56.95
N VAL A 411 -6.50 -60.69 -57.75
CA VAL A 411 -5.85 -61.24 -58.95
C VAL A 411 -5.73 -60.15 -60.03
N THR A 412 -4.54 -59.99 -60.60
CA THR A 412 -4.25 -58.98 -61.64
C THR A 412 -3.92 -59.59 -62.99
N SER A 413 -3.59 -60.89 -63.06
CA SER A 413 -3.42 -61.61 -64.32
C SER A 413 -4.75 -61.89 -65.02
N SER A 414 -4.77 -61.86 -66.35
CA SER A 414 -5.87 -62.39 -67.17
C SER A 414 -5.99 -63.90 -66.93
N VAL A 415 -7.00 -64.34 -66.17
CA VAL A 415 -7.22 -65.76 -65.90
C VAL A 415 -7.86 -66.43 -67.12
N LEU A 416 -7.36 -67.59 -67.53
CA LEU A 416 -7.99 -68.41 -68.57
C LEU A 416 -9.40 -68.84 -68.10
N LEU A 417 -10.42 -68.65 -68.95
CA LEU A 417 -11.81 -69.03 -68.66
C LEU A 417 -11.88 -70.50 -68.16
N GLY A 418 -12.48 -70.72 -66.99
CA GLY A 418 -12.62 -72.04 -66.36
C GLY A 418 -11.66 -72.36 -65.21
N LEU A 419 -10.69 -71.50 -64.90
CA LEU A 419 -9.72 -71.70 -63.80
C LEU A 419 -10.10 -70.97 -62.49
N GLU A 420 -11.26 -70.31 -62.43
CA GLU A 420 -11.67 -69.45 -61.30
C GLU A 420 -11.70 -70.20 -59.96
N GLY A 421 -12.17 -71.46 -59.92
CA GLY A 421 -12.19 -72.26 -58.70
C GLY A 421 -10.79 -72.59 -58.15
N ALA A 422 -9.83 -72.90 -59.03
CA ALA A 422 -8.45 -73.17 -58.66
C ALA A 422 -7.74 -71.90 -58.17
N VAL A 423 -8.01 -70.76 -58.82
CA VAL A 423 -7.47 -69.45 -58.42
C VAL A 423 -8.06 -68.98 -57.08
N ASN A 424 -9.36 -69.16 -56.85
CA ASN A 424 -9.98 -68.83 -55.57
C ASN A 424 -9.44 -69.70 -54.42
N THR A 425 -9.19 -70.99 -54.69
CA THR A 425 -8.57 -71.89 -53.71
C THR A 425 -7.12 -71.46 -53.41
N LEU A 426 -6.35 -71.11 -54.44
CA LEU A 426 -4.99 -70.58 -54.30
C LEU A 426 -4.98 -69.28 -53.46
N VAL A 427 -5.86 -68.33 -53.77
CA VAL A 427 -6.01 -67.07 -53.01
C VAL A 427 -6.32 -67.35 -51.55
N SER A 428 -7.29 -68.23 -51.26
CA SER A 428 -7.64 -68.58 -49.88
C SER A 428 -6.50 -69.26 -49.12
N THR A 429 -5.71 -70.11 -49.81
CA THR A 429 -4.54 -70.80 -49.23
C THR A 429 -3.35 -69.88 -49.00
N LEU A 430 -3.15 -68.88 -49.88
CA LEU A 430 -2.05 -67.92 -49.79
C LEU A 430 -2.33 -66.77 -48.82
N THR A 431 -3.59 -66.43 -48.55
CA THR A 431 -3.94 -65.23 -47.78
C THR A 431 -3.32 -65.25 -46.37
N ALA A 432 -3.42 -66.36 -45.63
CA ALA A 432 -2.85 -66.46 -44.29
C ALA A 432 -1.31 -66.48 -44.26
N PRO A 433 -0.60 -67.27 -45.09
CA PRO A 433 0.86 -67.20 -45.20
C PRO A 433 1.38 -65.82 -45.62
N VAL A 434 0.73 -65.16 -46.60
CA VAL A 434 1.12 -63.81 -47.04
C VAL A 434 0.89 -62.77 -45.95
N ARG A 435 -0.21 -62.88 -45.18
CA ARG A 435 -0.48 -62.04 -44.01
C ARG A 435 0.62 -62.17 -42.95
N THR A 436 0.98 -63.39 -42.58
CA THR A 436 2.04 -63.66 -41.59
C THR A 436 3.40 -63.15 -42.04
N LEU A 437 3.78 -63.40 -43.30
CA LEU A 437 5.04 -62.92 -43.86
C LEU A 437 5.07 -61.39 -43.92
N SER A 438 3.97 -60.77 -44.36
CA SER A 438 3.84 -59.31 -44.41
C SER A 438 3.96 -58.70 -43.01
N GLY A 439 3.30 -59.25 -41.98
CA GLY A 439 3.46 -58.78 -40.61
C GLY A 439 4.89 -58.91 -40.08
N THR A 440 5.56 -60.04 -40.36
CA THR A 440 6.93 -60.31 -39.93
C THR A 440 7.93 -59.32 -40.54
N VAL A 441 7.77 -59.03 -41.83
CA VAL A 441 8.64 -58.10 -42.57
C VAL A 441 8.34 -56.65 -42.23
N LEU A 442 7.06 -56.29 -42.12
CA LEU A 442 6.64 -54.92 -41.84
C LEU A 442 7.00 -54.47 -40.42
N ARG A 443 6.94 -55.34 -39.41
CA ARG A 443 7.20 -54.96 -38.01
C ARG A 443 8.49 -54.15 -37.81
N PRO A 444 9.69 -54.69 -38.11
CA PRO A 444 10.92 -53.95 -37.86
C PRO A 444 11.06 -52.70 -38.75
N ILE A 445 10.46 -52.69 -39.95
CA ILE A 445 10.42 -51.54 -40.84
C ILE A 445 9.56 -50.43 -40.26
N LEU A 446 8.34 -50.73 -39.83
CA LEU A 446 7.41 -49.77 -39.24
C LEU A 446 7.97 -49.17 -37.96
N VAL A 447 8.61 -49.98 -37.09
CA VAL A 447 9.29 -49.46 -35.90
C VAL A 447 10.43 -48.51 -36.29
N ALA A 448 11.29 -48.90 -37.22
CA ALA A 448 12.41 -48.08 -37.65
C ALA A 448 11.95 -46.77 -38.33
N VAL A 449 10.94 -46.84 -39.20
CA VAL A 449 10.36 -45.67 -39.88
C VAL A 449 9.72 -44.74 -38.85
N LEU A 450 8.86 -45.22 -37.95
CA LEU A 450 8.18 -44.38 -36.97
C LEU A 450 9.15 -43.73 -35.98
N GLN A 451 10.17 -44.45 -35.51
CA GLN A 451 11.21 -43.90 -34.63
C GLN A 451 12.10 -42.88 -35.35
N ALA A 452 12.46 -43.15 -36.60
CA ALA A 452 13.37 -42.28 -37.33
C ALA A 452 12.64 -41.02 -37.83
N THR A 453 11.40 -41.16 -38.33
CA THR A 453 10.65 -40.07 -38.98
C THR A 453 9.79 -39.32 -37.98
N VAL A 454 8.74 -39.96 -37.47
CA VAL A 454 7.74 -39.32 -36.63
C VAL A 454 8.34 -38.90 -35.30
N ASP A 455 9.05 -39.79 -34.61
CA ASP A 455 9.56 -39.45 -33.29
C ASP A 455 10.63 -38.35 -33.32
N ARG A 456 11.61 -38.44 -34.24
CA ARG A 456 12.63 -37.37 -34.36
C ARG A 456 12.03 -36.05 -34.85
N LEU A 457 11.08 -36.08 -35.78
CA LEU A 457 10.50 -34.87 -36.34
C LEU A 457 9.49 -34.21 -35.39
N LEU A 458 8.61 -35.00 -34.78
CA LEU A 458 7.66 -34.50 -33.79
C LEU A 458 8.37 -34.07 -32.50
N ALA A 459 9.50 -34.70 -32.14
CA ALA A 459 10.30 -34.25 -31.00
C ALA A 459 10.82 -32.81 -31.20
N LEU A 460 11.04 -32.37 -32.45
CA LEU A 460 11.38 -30.98 -32.79
C LEU A 460 10.22 -30.00 -32.56
N LEU A 461 8.99 -30.50 -32.38
CA LEU A 461 7.81 -29.73 -31.96
C LEU A 461 7.46 -29.98 -30.48
N GLY A 462 8.25 -30.78 -29.76
CA GLY A 462 7.97 -31.20 -28.38
C GLY A 462 6.88 -32.26 -28.26
N ILE A 463 6.52 -32.93 -29.36
CA ILE A 463 5.50 -33.98 -29.44
C ILE A 463 6.21 -35.32 -29.59
N GLY A 464 5.79 -36.36 -28.87
CA GLY A 464 6.36 -37.70 -29.05
C GLY A 464 5.28 -38.78 -29.02
N ILE A 465 5.53 -39.92 -29.69
CA ILE A 465 4.63 -41.08 -29.57
C ILE A 465 4.83 -41.67 -28.18
N GLY A 466 3.80 -41.63 -27.32
CA GLY A 466 3.90 -42.10 -25.94
C GLY A 466 4.91 -41.35 -25.07
N GLN A 467 5.23 -40.11 -25.45
CA GLN A 467 6.13 -39.24 -24.73
C GLN A 467 5.63 -37.79 -24.75
N ALA A 468 5.80 -37.07 -23.66
CA ALA A 468 5.57 -35.63 -23.58
C ALA A 468 6.77 -34.95 -22.91
N GLU A 469 7.26 -33.85 -23.50
CA GLU A 469 8.31 -33.03 -22.91
C GLU A 469 7.72 -31.73 -22.37
N VAL A 470 8.02 -31.46 -21.10
CA VAL A 470 7.46 -30.32 -20.36
C VAL A 470 8.59 -29.48 -19.81
N THR A 471 8.52 -28.18 -20.03
CA THR A 471 9.48 -27.20 -19.53
C THR A 471 8.81 -26.24 -18.57
N VAL A 472 9.34 -26.14 -17.35
CA VAL A 472 8.97 -25.13 -16.36
C VAL A 472 9.85 -23.91 -16.57
N LEU A 473 9.23 -22.76 -16.84
CA LEU A 473 9.90 -21.50 -17.19
C LEU A 473 10.18 -20.63 -15.97
N GLY A 474 9.37 -20.76 -14.92
CA GLY A 474 9.52 -19.98 -13.69
C GLY A 474 8.45 -20.34 -12.67
N VAL A 475 8.75 -20.07 -11.39
CA VAL A 475 7.83 -20.22 -10.26
C VAL A 475 7.93 -18.97 -9.40
N ASN A 476 6.82 -18.26 -9.27
CA ASN A 476 6.69 -16.99 -8.56
C ASN A 476 5.50 -17.03 -7.59
N ASN A 477 5.32 -15.96 -6.83
CA ASN A 477 4.15 -15.69 -6.01
C ASN A 477 3.25 -14.63 -6.67
N ALA A 478 1.94 -14.82 -6.57
CA ALA A 478 0.95 -13.85 -7.00
C ALA A 478 -0.08 -13.63 -5.89
N CYS A 479 -0.37 -12.37 -5.59
CA CYS A 479 -1.32 -11.98 -4.57
C CYS A 479 -2.49 -11.25 -5.20
N THR A 480 -3.72 -11.61 -4.84
CA THR A 480 -4.85 -10.73 -5.12
C THR A 480 -4.84 -9.62 -4.08
N VAL A 481 -5.01 -8.36 -4.48
CA VAL A 481 -5.25 -7.25 -3.58
C VAL A 481 -6.65 -6.73 -3.85
N THR A 482 -7.40 -6.49 -2.78
CA THR A 482 -8.74 -5.92 -2.81
C THR A 482 -8.73 -4.59 -2.08
N GLY A 483 -9.71 -3.76 -2.38
CA GLY A 483 -9.75 -2.44 -1.79
C GLY A 483 -10.98 -1.64 -2.11
N ASN A 484 -11.09 -0.49 -1.47
CA ASN A 484 -12.18 0.45 -1.68
C ASN A 484 -11.65 1.87 -1.84
N VAL A 485 -12.21 2.61 -2.78
CA VAL A 485 -12.23 4.07 -2.72
C VAL A 485 -13.55 4.46 -2.06
N TYR A 486 -13.56 5.34 -1.08
CA TYR A 486 -14.78 5.72 -0.37
C TYR A 486 -14.80 7.22 -0.09
N ARG A 487 -16.00 7.76 0.01
CA ARG A 487 -16.20 9.12 0.48
C ARG A 487 -16.09 9.09 1.99
N ASP A 488 -15.03 9.70 2.49
CA ASP A 488 -14.71 9.82 3.90
C ASP A 488 -15.54 11.00 4.45
N THR A 489 -16.69 10.71 5.06
CA THR A 489 -17.65 11.71 5.56
C THR A 489 -17.22 12.28 6.91
N GLU A 490 -16.63 11.42 7.72
CA GLU A 490 -15.99 11.71 8.98
C GLU A 490 -14.48 11.63 8.76
N PRO A 491 -13.82 12.68 8.20
CA PRO A 491 -12.47 12.64 7.61
C PRO A 491 -11.35 12.22 8.59
N ASP A 492 -11.37 10.94 8.95
CA ASP A 492 -10.57 10.25 9.95
C ASP A 492 -9.64 9.22 9.30
N GLY A 493 -9.79 9.01 7.99
CA GLY A 493 -8.96 8.14 7.18
C GLY A 493 -9.30 6.67 7.30
N THR A 494 -10.42 6.32 7.94
CA THR A 494 -10.90 4.95 8.10
C THR A 494 -12.29 4.79 7.50
N ARG A 495 -12.53 3.66 6.83
CA ARG A 495 -13.84 3.39 6.23
C ARG A 495 -14.80 2.82 7.27
N SER A 496 -15.88 3.54 7.54
CA SER A 496 -17.00 3.03 8.32
C SER A 496 -17.98 2.21 7.47
N GLY A 497 -18.86 1.43 8.10
CA GLY A 497 -19.84 0.59 7.38
C GLY A 497 -20.89 1.37 6.58
N THR A 498 -21.06 2.67 6.87
CA THR A 498 -21.98 3.58 6.18
C THR A 498 -21.33 4.34 5.03
N GLU A 499 -20.00 4.30 4.92
CA GLU A 499 -19.26 5.01 3.87
C GLU A 499 -19.15 4.21 2.59
N SER A 500 -19.49 4.89 1.50
CA SER A 500 -19.52 4.38 0.13
C SER A 500 -18.87 5.41 -0.80
N TRP A 501 -18.56 5.04 -2.04
CA TRP A 501 -17.93 5.99 -2.97
C TRP A 501 -18.93 7.04 -3.45
N GLY A 502 -19.95 6.62 -4.20
CA GLY A 502 -21.02 7.49 -4.72
C GLY A 502 -20.54 8.74 -5.49
N GLY A 503 -19.25 8.83 -5.83
CA GLY A 503 -18.59 9.99 -6.42
C GLY A 503 -18.39 9.85 -7.92
N PRO A 504 -17.63 10.78 -8.54
CA PRO A 504 -17.28 10.70 -9.96
C PRO A 504 -16.52 9.41 -10.30
N ALA A 505 -16.52 9.05 -11.59
CA ALA A 505 -15.73 7.91 -12.06
C ALA A 505 -14.24 8.13 -11.77
N VAL A 506 -13.64 7.15 -11.09
CA VAL A 506 -12.22 7.11 -10.78
C VAL A 506 -11.69 5.71 -11.05
N TRP A 507 -10.39 5.61 -11.25
CA TRP A 507 -9.66 4.38 -11.47
C TRP A 507 -8.59 4.26 -10.41
N VAL A 508 -8.34 3.02 -9.99
CA VAL A 508 -7.08 2.69 -9.34
C VAL A 508 -6.13 2.18 -10.43
N THR A 509 -4.89 2.63 -10.41
CA THR A 509 -3.85 2.17 -11.34
C THR A 509 -2.70 1.57 -10.55
N GLN A 510 -2.31 0.36 -10.94
CA GLN A 510 -1.06 -0.26 -10.49
C GLN A 510 0.07 0.23 -11.37
N THR A 511 1.12 0.77 -10.76
CA THR A 511 2.38 1.10 -11.41
C THR A 511 3.51 0.25 -10.85
N VAL A 512 4.44 -0.12 -11.72
CA VAL A 512 5.67 -0.86 -11.37
C VAL A 512 6.82 -0.16 -12.09
N SER A 513 7.83 0.28 -11.34
CA SER A 513 8.96 1.06 -11.87
C SER A 513 8.55 2.29 -12.69
N GLY A 514 7.50 3.00 -12.27
CA GLY A 514 7.02 4.23 -12.91
C GLY A 514 6.14 4.04 -14.16
N ALA A 515 5.86 2.81 -14.58
CA ALA A 515 4.97 2.51 -15.70
C ALA A 515 3.64 1.91 -15.22
N ALA A 516 2.51 2.36 -15.80
CA ALA A 516 1.22 1.75 -15.57
C ALA A 516 1.20 0.30 -16.09
N ARG A 517 0.67 -0.61 -15.27
CA ARG A 517 0.55 -2.04 -15.59
C ARG A 517 -0.88 -2.48 -15.73
N GLN A 518 -1.74 -2.02 -14.83
CA GLN A 518 -3.16 -2.35 -14.81
C GLN A 518 -3.93 -1.17 -14.28
N SER A 519 -5.13 -0.94 -14.80
CA SER A 519 -6.10 -0.03 -14.21
C SER A 519 -7.41 -0.74 -13.99
N SER A 520 -8.03 -0.49 -12.84
CA SER A 520 -9.34 -1.02 -12.48
C SER A 520 -10.28 0.15 -12.25
N ALA A 521 -11.41 0.15 -12.94
CA ALA A 521 -12.47 1.12 -12.68
C ALA A 521 -13.04 0.85 -11.29
N VAL A 522 -13.20 1.91 -10.50
CA VAL A 522 -13.76 1.81 -9.16
C VAL A 522 -15.27 1.62 -9.26
N GLY A 523 -15.81 0.67 -8.48
CA GLY A 523 -17.25 0.43 -8.41
C GLY A 523 -18.00 1.72 -8.03
N ALA A 524 -19.00 2.10 -8.84
CA ALA A 524 -19.64 3.41 -8.71
C ALA A 524 -20.36 3.62 -7.36
N SER A 525 -20.85 2.54 -6.73
CA SER A 525 -21.55 2.59 -5.44
C SER A 525 -20.66 2.11 -4.29
N ASP A 526 -20.15 0.88 -4.36
CA ASP A 526 -19.38 0.23 -3.29
C ASP A 526 -17.91 0.67 -3.23
N GLY A 527 -17.43 1.39 -4.25
CA GLY A 527 -16.05 1.82 -4.34
C GLY A 527 -15.05 0.69 -4.54
N ALA A 528 -15.50 -0.53 -4.80
CA ALA A 528 -14.65 -1.70 -4.79
C ALA A 528 -13.71 -1.74 -6.00
N PHE A 529 -12.50 -2.25 -5.78
CA PHE A 529 -11.56 -2.60 -6.84
C PHE A 529 -10.74 -3.84 -6.45
N SER A 530 -10.14 -4.49 -7.45
CA SER A 530 -9.20 -5.59 -7.23
C SER A 530 -8.10 -5.60 -8.28
N PHE A 531 -6.89 -6.00 -7.85
CA PHE A 531 -5.74 -6.27 -8.71
C PHE A 531 -5.12 -7.61 -8.36
N THR A 532 -4.30 -8.12 -9.28
CA THR A 532 -3.28 -9.10 -8.93
C THR A 532 -1.93 -8.42 -8.88
N LEU A 533 -1.17 -8.64 -7.81
CA LEU A 533 0.20 -8.20 -7.66
C LEU A 533 1.14 -9.41 -7.80
N GLY A 534 2.17 -9.26 -8.62
CA GLY A 534 3.29 -10.20 -8.65
C GLY A 534 4.35 -9.85 -7.62
N GLU A 535 5.32 -10.75 -7.43
CA GLU A 535 6.53 -10.45 -6.67
C GLU A 535 7.18 -9.13 -7.11
N GLY A 536 7.65 -8.34 -6.13
CA GLY A 536 8.23 -7.02 -6.31
C GLY A 536 7.40 -5.90 -5.67
N THR A 537 7.81 -4.67 -5.97
CA THR A 537 7.20 -3.45 -5.43
C THR A 537 6.24 -2.84 -6.46
N SER A 538 4.98 -2.72 -6.09
CA SER A 538 3.93 -2.04 -6.86
C SER A 538 3.44 -0.80 -6.11
N VAL A 539 3.06 0.25 -6.84
CA VAL A 539 2.33 1.39 -6.29
C VAL A 539 0.90 1.36 -6.84
N LEU A 540 -0.08 1.42 -5.96
CA LEU A 540 -1.49 1.60 -6.31
C LEU A 540 -1.83 3.07 -6.11
N LEU A 541 -2.39 3.73 -7.11
CA LEU A 541 -2.79 5.13 -7.03
C LEU A 541 -4.19 5.35 -7.57
N VAL A 542 -4.89 6.36 -7.05
CA VAL A 542 -6.21 6.79 -7.54
C VAL A 542 -6.04 7.92 -8.56
N SER A 543 -6.81 7.88 -9.64
CA SER A 543 -6.86 8.91 -10.67
C SER A 543 -8.24 9.00 -11.34
N PRO A 544 -8.67 10.17 -11.86
CA PRO A 544 -9.85 10.30 -12.72
C PRO A 544 -9.66 9.72 -14.13
N SER A 545 -8.49 9.15 -14.44
CA SER A 545 -8.18 8.58 -15.75
C SER A 545 -7.51 7.22 -15.62
N ALA A 546 -7.95 6.26 -16.44
CA ALA A 546 -7.27 4.97 -16.56
C ALA A 546 -5.83 5.12 -17.10
N GLY A 547 -4.90 4.34 -16.57
CA GLY A 547 -3.50 4.31 -17.01
C GLY A 547 -2.64 5.46 -16.47
N ALA A 548 -3.16 6.30 -15.58
CA ALA A 548 -2.39 7.38 -14.96
C ALA A 548 -1.22 6.83 -14.14
N ILE A 549 -0.07 7.51 -14.22
CA ILE A 549 1.14 7.14 -13.48
C ILE A 549 1.43 8.06 -12.29
N THR A 550 0.64 9.11 -12.13
CA THR A 550 0.65 10.02 -10.98
C THR A 550 -0.73 10.06 -10.33
N PRO A 551 -0.83 10.13 -8.99
CA PRO A 551 -2.10 10.25 -8.31
C PRO A 551 -2.79 11.55 -8.67
N ALA A 552 -4.09 11.49 -8.90
CA ALA A 552 -4.91 12.66 -9.14
C ALA A 552 -6.27 12.47 -8.47
N ARG A 553 -6.79 13.54 -7.86
CA ARG A 553 -8.13 13.51 -7.24
C ARG A 553 -9.18 14.00 -8.22
N PRO A 554 -10.43 13.52 -8.14
CA PRO A 554 -11.54 14.13 -8.85
C PRO A 554 -11.80 15.56 -8.36
N ALA A 555 -12.35 16.41 -9.22
CA ALA A 555 -12.66 17.80 -8.87
C ALA A 555 -13.62 17.87 -7.68
N GLY A 556 -13.36 18.79 -6.73
CA GLY A 556 -14.16 18.94 -5.52
C GLY A 556 -13.78 18.01 -4.35
N TYR A 557 -12.73 17.20 -4.50
CA TYR A 557 -12.28 16.25 -3.46
C TYR A 557 -10.83 16.49 -3.04
N VAL A 558 -10.51 16.12 -1.81
CA VAL A 558 -9.15 16.00 -1.25
C VAL A 558 -8.90 14.57 -0.77
N PHE A 559 -7.67 14.10 -0.85
CA PHE A 559 -7.29 12.80 -0.30
C PHE A 559 -7.13 12.90 1.23
N VAL A 560 -7.80 12.02 1.97
CA VAL A 560 -7.68 11.93 3.42
C VAL A 560 -6.66 10.86 3.80
N ASN A 561 -6.86 9.63 3.32
CA ASN A 561 -5.94 8.53 3.58
C ASN A 561 -5.85 7.59 2.38
N PRO A 562 -4.65 7.38 1.79
CA PRO A 562 -3.43 8.16 2.01
C PRO A 562 -3.55 9.58 1.45
N VAL A 563 -2.95 10.57 2.12
CA VAL A 563 -2.94 11.99 1.72
C VAL A 563 -2.40 12.23 0.29
N GLY A 564 -1.52 11.35 -0.21
CA GLY A 564 -0.96 11.42 -1.56
C GLY A 564 -1.75 10.65 -2.62
N GLY A 565 -2.87 10.02 -2.26
CA GLY A 565 -3.67 9.20 -3.19
C GLY A 565 -2.97 7.96 -3.72
N SER A 566 -1.86 7.54 -3.10
CA SER A 566 -1.10 6.33 -3.48
C SER A 566 -0.60 5.52 -2.30
N VAL A 567 -0.48 4.22 -2.52
CA VAL A 567 -0.04 3.22 -1.55
C VAL A 567 0.96 2.27 -2.20
N THR A 568 2.08 2.04 -1.54
CA THR A 568 3.05 1.02 -1.95
C THR A 568 2.66 -0.35 -1.39
N ARG A 569 2.79 -1.38 -2.22
CA ARG A 569 2.57 -2.79 -1.88
C ARG A 569 3.76 -3.61 -2.35
N VAL A 570 4.29 -4.43 -1.46
CA VAL A 570 5.40 -5.35 -1.73
C VAL A 570 4.87 -6.77 -1.63
N VAL A 571 5.19 -7.58 -2.63
CA VAL A 571 4.95 -9.02 -2.61
C VAL A 571 6.31 -9.71 -2.69
N ASP A 572 6.56 -10.66 -1.82
CA ASP A 572 7.72 -11.52 -1.85
C ASP A 572 7.32 -12.99 -2.05
N ALA A 573 8.31 -13.87 -2.21
CA ALA A 573 8.06 -15.30 -2.39
C ALA A 573 7.38 -15.98 -1.18
N SER A 574 7.47 -15.37 0.01
CA SER A 574 6.88 -15.87 1.28
C SER A 574 5.51 -15.29 1.61
N SER A 575 5.04 -14.31 0.85
CA SER A 575 3.80 -13.59 1.14
C SER A 575 2.63 -14.57 1.03
N THR A 576 1.84 -14.68 2.10
CA THR A 576 0.64 -15.53 2.15
C THR A 576 -0.65 -14.73 1.94
N SER A 577 -0.61 -13.44 2.26
CA SER A 577 -1.69 -12.47 1.98
C SER A 577 -1.11 -11.06 1.86
N VAL A 578 -1.85 -10.17 1.20
CA VAL A 578 -1.57 -8.73 1.18
C VAL A 578 -2.73 -7.98 1.85
N PRO A 579 -2.46 -6.93 2.65
CA PRO A 579 -3.52 -6.13 3.25
C PRO A 579 -4.34 -5.43 2.17
N ASP A 580 -5.64 -5.33 2.43
CA ASP A 580 -6.54 -4.51 1.62
C ASP A 580 -6.06 -3.05 1.57
N VAL A 581 -6.48 -2.37 0.51
CA VAL A 581 -6.07 -0.99 0.24
C VAL A 581 -7.30 -0.12 0.25
N SER A 582 -7.31 0.89 1.10
CA SER A 582 -8.43 1.83 1.18
C SER A 582 -7.95 3.23 0.83
N PHE A 583 -8.74 3.94 0.01
CA PHE A 583 -8.51 5.34 -0.36
C PHE A 583 -9.72 6.17 0.08
N GLY A 584 -9.57 6.89 1.19
CA GLY A 584 -10.56 7.83 1.69
C GLY A 584 -10.40 9.20 1.04
N LEU A 585 -11.47 9.72 0.43
CA LEU A 585 -11.50 11.09 -0.09
C LEU A 585 -12.63 11.88 0.54
N PHE A 586 -12.33 13.11 0.93
CA PHE A 586 -13.30 14.04 1.47
C PHE A 586 -13.77 15.00 0.37
N ALA A 587 -15.08 15.21 0.25
CA ALA A 587 -15.64 16.16 -0.70
C ALA A 587 -15.68 17.57 -0.10
N GLY A 588 -14.69 18.37 -0.43
CA GLY A 588 -14.48 19.71 0.12
C GLY A 588 -12.99 20.03 0.23
N ASP A 589 -12.66 21.06 1.00
CA ASP A 589 -11.28 21.49 1.18
C ASP A 589 -10.68 20.93 2.47
N ARG A 590 -9.35 20.81 2.49
CA ARG A 590 -8.58 20.56 3.70
C ARG A 590 -7.76 21.80 4.03
N VAL A 591 -7.89 22.29 5.26
CA VAL A 591 -7.13 23.44 5.79
C VAL A 591 -6.16 22.90 6.82
N THR A 592 -4.88 23.08 6.59
CA THR A 592 -3.82 22.70 7.51
C THR A 592 -3.05 23.92 7.96
N GLY A 593 -2.54 23.92 9.18
CA GLY A 593 -1.63 24.98 9.61
C GLY A 593 -1.13 24.73 11.02
N THR A 594 -0.38 25.69 11.55
CA THR A 594 0.08 25.71 12.93
C THR A 594 -0.54 26.85 13.73
N VAL A 595 -0.62 26.67 15.04
CA VAL A 595 -0.85 27.77 15.98
C VAL A 595 0.40 27.92 16.81
N PHE A 596 0.97 29.11 16.86
CA PHE A 596 2.23 29.36 17.56
C PHE A 596 2.19 30.69 18.32
N ARG A 597 3.09 30.83 19.30
CA ARG A 597 3.21 32.05 20.08
C ARG A 597 4.08 33.07 19.36
N ASP A 598 3.48 34.18 18.95
CA ASP A 598 4.11 35.26 18.17
C ASP A 598 4.53 36.41 19.10
N ASP A 599 5.40 36.11 20.06
CA ASP A 599 5.84 37.01 21.13
C ASP A 599 7.32 37.43 20.98
N GLY A 600 7.95 37.19 19.83
CA GLY A 600 9.32 37.58 19.52
C GLY A 600 10.41 36.78 20.25
N ARG A 601 10.10 35.54 20.69
CA ARG A 601 11.01 34.71 21.48
C ARG A 601 12.23 34.25 20.70
N GLY A 602 13.41 34.39 21.33
CA GLY A 602 14.70 33.94 20.78
C GLY A 602 15.08 34.64 19.48
N GLY A 603 14.78 35.94 19.38
CA GLY A 603 15.14 36.77 18.23
C GLY A 603 14.12 36.76 17.09
N GLY A 604 12.93 36.19 17.32
CA GLY A 604 11.80 36.32 16.39
C GLY A 604 11.27 37.75 16.30
N THR A 605 10.54 38.06 15.22
CA THR A 605 9.92 39.38 15.06
C THR A 605 8.51 39.34 15.65
N PRO A 606 8.25 40.01 16.79
CA PRO A 606 6.98 39.89 17.49
C PRO A 606 5.81 40.46 16.67
N ASN A 607 4.64 39.84 16.82
CA ASN A 607 3.36 40.24 16.23
C ASN A 607 3.36 40.30 14.69
N ASN A 608 4.19 39.49 14.02
CA ASN A 608 4.32 39.48 12.56
C ASN A 608 3.54 38.35 11.86
N ALA A 609 2.87 37.50 12.65
CA ALA A 609 2.15 36.30 12.23
C ALA A 609 2.98 35.31 11.39
N ARG A 610 4.29 35.24 11.62
CA ARG A 610 5.18 34.21 11.08
C ARG A 610 5.93 33.56 12.23
N GLN A 611 5.96 32.24 12.24
CA GLN A 611 6.76 31.54 13.23
C GLN A 611 8.25 31.71 12.89
N ASP A 612 8.97 32.49 13.68
CA ASP A 612 10.41 32.70 13.52
C ASP A 612 11.15 32.71 14.87
N GLY A 613 12.48 32.80 14.82
CA GLY A 613 13.32 32.63 16.02
C GLY A 613 13.11 31.28 16.71
N THR A 614 12.70 31.31 17.98
CA THR A 614 12.39 30.11 18.78
C THR A 614 10.97 30.16 19.35
N GLU A 615 10.07 30.80 18.61
CA GLU A 615 8.67 30.92 18.97
C GLU A 615 8.00 29.54 19.13
N PRO A 616 7.43 29.26 20.32
CA PRO A 616 6.92 27.93 20.62
C PRO A 616 5.62 27.69 19.87
N ILE A 617 5.49 26.47 19.38
CA ILE A 617 4.26 25.96 18.80
C ILE A 617 3.29 25.63 19.95
N LEU A 618 2.01 25.90 19.77
CA LEU A 618 0.98 25.66 20.78
C LEU A 618 0.24 24.35 20.50
N THR A 619 0.21 23.48 21.50
CA THR A 619 -0.45 22.17 21.43
C THR A 619 -1.82 22.22 22.10
N ALA A 620 -2.75 21.36 21.67
CA ALA A 620 -4.11 21.27 22.20
C ALA A 620 -4.94 22.57 22.08
N GLU A 621 -4.56 23.47 21.17
CA GLU A 621 -5.34 24.66 20.84
C GLU A 621 -6.53 24.27 19.97
N THR A 622 -7.73 24.72 20.35
CA THR A 622 -8.95 24.41 19.60
C THR A 622 -9.22 25.48 18.55
N LEU A 623 -9.32 25.05 17.30
CA LEU A 623 -9.77 25.86 16.17
C LEU A 623 -11.21 25.50 15.83
N THR A 624 -12.00 26.53 15.54
CA THR A 624 -13.42 26.41 15.20
C THR A 624 -13.63 26.94 13.78
N LEU A 625 -14.10 26.07 12.89
CA LEU A 625 -14.64 26.42 11.58
C LEU A 625 -16.15 26.67 11.72
N THR A 626 -16.61 27.80 11.20
CA THR A 626 -18.03 28.16 11.08
C THR A 626 -18.36 28.45 9.62
N GLY A 627 -19.55 28.06 9.17
CA GLY A 627 -20.02 28.34 7.82
C GLY A 627 -21.52 28.09 7.70
N SER A 628 -22.07 28.22 6.48
CA SER A 628 -23.51 28.03 6.22
C SER A 628 -24.04 26.65 6.64
N GLY A 629 -23.17 25.63 6.66
CA GLY A 629 -23.52 24.27 7.06
C GLY A 629 -23.26 23.92 8.53
N GLY A 630 -22.86 24.87 9.37
CA GLY A 630 -22.70 24.69 10.82
C GLY A 630 -21.28 24.90 11.34
N ILE A 631 -20.89 24.09 12.33
CA ILE A 631 -19.63 24.22 13.07
C ILE A 631 -18.83 22.92 12.98
N ARG A 632 -17.51 23.04 12.80
CA ARG A 632 -16.54 21.95 12.95
C ARG A 632 -15.36 22.43 13.80
N THR A 633 -14.72 21.52 14.52
CA THR A 633 -13.57 21.85 15.37
C THR A 633 -12.40 20.92 15.11
N ALA A 634 -11.18 21.42 15.31
CA ALA A 634 -9.96 20.61 15.36
C ALA A 634 -9.09 21.12 16.51
N SER A 635 -8.28 20.23 17.07
CA SER A 635 -7.26 20.60 18.04
C SER A 635 -5.87 20.46 17.43
N THR A 636 -4.94 21.33 17.84
CA THR A 636 -3.55 21.19 17.42
C THR A 636 -2.88 19.97 18.07
N ASP A 637 -2.07 19.25 17.31
CA ASP A 637 -1.31 18.09 17.78
C ASP A 637 -0.09 18.47 18.64
N THR A 638 0.76 17.50 18.98
CA THR A 638 1.99 17.73 19.76
C THR A 638 3.03 18.58 19.02
N GLN A 639 2.89 18.71 17.69
CA GLN A 639 3.68 19.60 16.85
C GLN A 639 2.92 20.90 16.54
N GLY A 640 1.83 21.15 17.28
CA GLY A 640 0.87 22.25 17.16
C GLY A 640 0.29 22.45 15.76
N ARG A 641 0.25 21.39 14.96
CA ARG A 641 -0.41 21.36 13.65
C ARG A 641 -1.85 20.98 13.82
N TYR A 642 -2.73 21.57 13.02
CA TYR A 642 -4.14 21.18 12.97
C TYR A 642 -4.53 20.82 11.53
N THR A 643 -5.61 20.06 11.39
CA THR A 643 -6.27 19.79 10.11
C THR A 643 -7.77 19.98 10.28
N LEU A 644 -8.34 20.89 9.50
CA LEU A 644 -9.78 21.12 9.39
C LEU A 644 -10.25 20.74 8.00
N TYR A 645 -11.45 20.19 7.89
CA TYR A 645 -12.08 19.86 6.62
C TYR A 645 -13.32 20.72 6.43
N VAL A 646 -13.39 21.46 5.32
CA VAL A 646 -14.49 22.34 4.95
C VAL A 646 -15.38 21.61 3.94
N PRO A 647 -16.57 21.13 4.32
CA PRO A 647 -17.41 20.35 3.41
C PRO A 647 -17.82 21.12 2.15
N GLY A 648 -17.86 20.41 1.02
CA GLY A 648 -18.33 20.97 -0.25
C GLY A 648 -19.73 21.58 -0.14
N GLY A 649 -19.92 22.76 -0.72
CA GLY A 649 -21.17 23.52 -0.68
C GLY A 649 -21.36 24.43 0.54
N TRP A 650 -20.45 24.41 1.52
CA TRP A 650 -20.45 25.42 2.58
C TRP A 650 -19.99 26.77 2.04
N THR A 651 -20.67 27.84 2.47
CA THR A 651 -20.37 29.23 2.11
C THR A 651 -20.16 30.07 3.38
N ALA A 652 -19.59 31.27 3.22
CA ALA A 652 -19.27 32.16 4.34
C ALA A 652 -18.36 31.51 5.40
N ASN A 653 -17.44 30.66 4.95
CA ASN A 653 -16.54 29.88 5.79
C ASN A 653 -15.59 30.80 6.57
N ARG A 654 -15.45 30.56 7.88
CA ARG A 654 -14.53 31.30 8.74
C ARG A 654 -13.88 30.39 9.78
N VAL A 655 -12.57 30.56 10.01
CA VAL A 655 -11.81 29.85 11.04
C VAL A 655 -11.45 30.80 12.17
N SER A 656 -11.68 30.38 13.41
CA SER A 656 -11.25 31.12 14.61
C SER A 656 -10.41 30.21 15.50
N THR A 657 -9.35 30.75 16.07
CA THR A 657 -8.63 30.16 17.19
C THR A 657 -9.38 30.42 18.51
N GLY A 658 -8.86 29.88 19.62
CA GLY A 658 -9.37 30.06 20.99
C GLY A 658 -9.39 31.52 21.49
N SER A 659 -9.40 31.73 22.80
CA SER A 659 -9.57 33.08 23.38
C SER A 659 -8.32 33.97 23.33
N SER A 660 -7.15 33.41 23.01
CA SER A 660 -5.91 34.17 22.89
C SER A 660 -5.99 35.21 21.77
N PRO A 661 -5.48 36.43 21.98
CA PRO A 661 -5.35 37.42 20.92
C PRO A 661 -4.55 36.87 19.72
N VAL A 662 -5.09 37.05 18.52
CA VAL A 662 -4.43 36.66 17.26
C VAL A 662 -3.66 37.85 16.72
N THR A 663 -2.38 37.66 16.40
CA THR A 663 -1.52 38.67 15.80
C THR A 663 -1.72 38.76 14.28
N GLY A 664 -2.03 37.62 13.64
CA GLY A 664 -2.41 37.54 12.25
C GLY A 664 -2.47 36.10 11.74
N VAL A 665 -2.67 35.96 10.42
CA VAL A 665 -2.73 34.67 9.72
C VAL A 665 -1.81 34.67 8.51
N TYR A 666 -1.04 33.60 8.35
CA TYR A 666 -0.27 33.32 7.14
C TYR A 666 -0.94 32.21 6.32
N ASP A 667 -1.35 32.52 5.08
CA ASP A 667 -2.12 31.60 4.24
C ASP A 667 -1.27 30.67 3.34
N GLY A 668 0.05 30.62 3.60
CA GLY A 668 1.03 29.95 2.75
C GLY A 668 1.63 30.86 1.67
N SER A 669 1.05 32.04 1.41
CA SER A 669 1.56 33.02 0.45
C SER A 669 1.80 34.40 1.08
N ALA A 670 0.82 34.91 1.84
CA ALA A 670 0.79 36.26 2.38
C ALA A 670 0.37 36.25 3.85
N VAL A 671 0.81 37.28 4.56
CA VAL A 671 0.42 37.53 5.96
C VAL A 671 -0.71 38.56 5.97
N THR A 672 -1.78 38.28 6.70
CA THR A 672 -2.80 39.25 7.09
C THR A 672 -2.66 39.52 8.59
N LEU A 673 -2.32 40.74 8.98
CA LEU A 673 -2.18 41.14 10.39
C LEU A 673 -3.53 41.52 11.00
N ALA A 674 -3.65 41.37 12.32
CA ALA A 674 -4.82 41.78 13.08
C ALA A 674 -4.97 43.31 13.14
N GLY A 675 -6.19 43.81 13.02
CA GLY A 675 -6.50 45.24 13.22
C GLY A 675 -6.82 45.62 14.67
N SER A 676 -6.96 44.66 15.58
CA SER A 676 -7.26 44.88 17.00
C SER A 676 -6.88 43.65 17.83
N VAL A 677 -6.82 43.76 19.17
CA VAL A 677 -6.54 42.63 20.08
C VAL A 677 -7.60 41.51 19.97
N GLY A 678 -8.85 41.87 19.68
CA GLY A 678 -9.90 40.89 19.37
C GLY A 678 -9.70 40.11 18.06
N GLY A 679 -8.69 40.48 17.26
CA GLY A 679 -8.35 39.85 15.99
C GLY A 679 -9.17 40.35 14.79
N THR A 680 -9.60 41.62 14.75
CA THR A 680 -10.37 42.16 13.61
C THR A 680 -9.66 41.86 12.27
N GLY A 681 -10.36 41.23 11.33
CA GLY A 681 -9.83 40.82 10.02
C GLY A 681 -9.21 39.43 9.95
N VAL A 682 -8.86 38.83 11.10
CA VAL A 682 -8.13 37.55 11.18
C VAL A 682 -8.74 36.55 12.18
N ARG A 683 -9.68 37.01 13.01
CA ARG A 683 -10.45 36.21 13.96
C ARG A 683 -11.91 36.70 13.96
N PRO A 684 -12.82 36.03 13.23
CA PRO A 684 -12.60 34.81 12.48
C PRO A 684 -12.01 35.09 11.07
N TYR A 685 -11.00 34.32 10.65
CA TYR A 685 -10.34 34.42 9.35
C TYR A 685 -11.24 33.86 8.22
N PRO A 686 -11.52 34.61 7.15
CA PRO A 686 -12.36 34.15 6.05
C PRO A 686 -11.65 33.11 5.18
N LEU A 687 -12.35 32.03 4.83
CA LEU A 687 -11.91 31.07 3.83
C LEU A 687 -12.77 31.19 2.55
N PRO A 688 -12.18 30.97 1.36
CA PRO A 688 -12.95 30.87 0.13
C PRO A 688 -13.93 29.69 0.14
N ASP A 689 -14.86 29.69 -0.81
CA ASP A 689 -15.77 28.56 -1.01
C ASP A 689 -14.98 27.30 -1.42
N PRO A 690 -15.36 26.11 -0.91
CA PRO A 690 -14.60 24.89 -1.07
C PRO A 690 -14.67 24.36 -2.50
N SER A 691 -13.51 23.94 -3.03
CA SER A 691 -13.35 23.49 -4.41
C SER A 691 -12.56 22.17 -4.55
N GLY A 692 -12.24 21.49 -3.44
CA GLY A 692 -11.36 20.32 -3.44
C GLY A 692 -9.89 20.68 -3.33
N THR A 693 -9.54 21.66 -2.51
CA THR A 693 -8.19 22.26 -2.42
C THR A 693 -7.56 22.05 -1.04
N ASP A 694 -6.25 21.85 -1.02
CA ASP A 694 -5.45 21.91 0.21
C ASP A 694 -5.05 23.37 0.46
N ARG A 695 -5.38 23.89 1.65
CA ARG A 695 -5.13 25.27 2.05
C ARG A 695 -4.25 25.32 3.27
N GLN A 696 -3.44 26.38 3.38
CA GLN A 696 -2.64 26.66 4.55
C GLN A 696 -3.24 27.84 5.34
N ALA A 697 -3.19 27.78 6.67
CA ALA A 697 -3.54 28.90 7.53
C ALA A 697 -2.81 28.79 8.88
N ASP A 698 -1.67 29.44 9.02
CA ASP A 698 -0.92 29.47 10.28
C ASP A 698 -1.34 30.69 11.09
N PHE A 699 -1.62 30.51 12.38
CA PHE A 699 -2.10 31.55 13.28
C PHE A 699 -1.03 31.91 14.31
N GLY A 700 -0.58 33.17 14.28
CA GLY A 700 0.20 33.74 15.37
C GLY A 700 -0.73 34.21 16.49
N VAL A 701 -0.42 33.85 17.73
CA VAL A 701 -1.17 34.29 18.91
C VAL A 701 -0.26 34.79 20.02
N VAL A 702 -0.77 35.68 20.86
CA VAL A 702 -0.06 36.19 22.04
C VAL A 702 -0.87 35.96 23.31
N ARG A 703 -0.27 36.17 24.48
CA ARG A 703 -1.04 36.29 25.73
C ARG A 703 -1.66 37.68 25.80
N SER A 704 -2.80 37.81 26.45
CA SER A 704 -3.35 39.12 26.80
C SER A 704 -2.49 39.81 27.86
N LEU A 705 -2.44 41.14 27.81
CA LEU A 705 -1.97 42.00 28.87
C LEU A 705 -2.81 41.77 30.13
N THR A 706 -2.17 41.50 31.27
CA THR A 706 -2.87 41.34 32.55
C THR A 706 -2.24 42.18 33.65
N LEU A 707 -3.10 42.70 34.51
CA LEU A 707 -2.75 43.38 35.76
C LEU A 707 -3.45 42.66 36.90
N SER A 708 -2.77 42.43 38.02
CA SER A 708 -3.39 41.75 39.17
C SER A 708 -4.55 42.56 39.74
N ALA A 709 -5.47 41.86 40.41
CA ALA A 709 -6.72 42.42 40.92
C ALA A 709 -6.50 43.61 41.88
N ALA A 710 -7.57 44.40 42.02
CA ALA A 710 -7.65 45.52 42.93
C ALA A 710 -7.38 45.12 44.38
N ALA A 711 -6.74 46.03 45.11
CA ALA A 711 -6.51 45.93 46.54
C ALA A 711 -7.26 47.04 47.29
N ALA A 712 -7.34 46.91 48.60
CA ALA A 712 -7.92 47.93 49.47
C ALA A 712 -7.06 48.11 50.72
N GLN A 713 -6.82 49.36 51.11
CA GLN A 713 -6.09 49.70 52.34
C GLN A 713 -6.84 50.76 53.14
N SER A 714 -6.63 50.75 54.45
CA SER A 714 -7.17 51.73 55.38
C SER A 714 -6.11 52.15 56.37
N SER A 715 -5.94 53.46 56.56
CA SER A 715 -4.90 54.02 57.44
C SER A 715 -5.29 55.42 57.94
N GLU A 716 -4.67 55.85 59.03
CA GLU A 716 -4.68 57.24 59.50
C GLU A 716 -3.85 58.13 58.56
N ALA A 717 -4.21 59.40 58.45
CA ALA A 717 -3.50 60.41 57.67
C ALA A 717 -2.60 61.30 58.56
N PRO A 718 -1.42 61.77 58.10
CA PRO A 718 -0.82 61.57 56.78
C PRO A 718 -0.16 60.19 56.61
N VAL A 719 -0.27 59.61 55.41
CA VAL A 719 0.36 58.32 55.07
C VAL A 719 0.59 58.21 53.56
N THR A 720 1.63 57.50 53.16
CA THR A 720 1.77 57.01 51.77
C THR A 720 1.26 55.58 51.71
N LEU A 721 0.11 55.38 51.07
CA LEU A 721 -0.42 54.04 50.78
C LEU A 721 0.30 53.46 49.56
N ARG A 722 0.58 52.15 49.56
CA ARG A 722 1.28 51.46 48.47
C ARG A 722 0.50 50.22 48.07
N TYR A 723 0.06 50.19 46.82
CA TYR A 723 -0.60 49.06 46.20
C TYR A 723 0.36 48.39 45.24
N LEU A 724 0.59 47.09 45.41
CA LEU A 724 1.49 46.31 44.58
C LEU A 724 0.68 45.44 43.63
N HIS A 725 0.90 45.61 42.33
CA HIS A 725 0.30 44.80 41.28
C HIS A 725 1.32 43.95 40.57
N THR A 726 0.90 42.84 39.98
CA THR A 726 1.69 42.08 39.01
C THR A 726 1.22 42.43 37.59
N LEU A 727 2.11 43.02 36.81
CA LEU A 727 1.90 43.36 35.39
C LEU A 727 2.56 42.31 34.49
N LYS A 728 1.79 41.70 33.59
CA LYS A 728 2.31 40.80 32.54
C LYS A 728 2.00 41.36 31.15
N PRO A 729 3.00 41.79 30.36
CA PRO A 729 2.77 42.43 29.06
C PRO A 729 2.11 41.54 28.00
N GLY A 730 2.38 40.24 28.03
CA GLY A 730 1.82 39.26 27.09
C GLY A 730 2.54 39.17 25.73
N THR A 731 2.96 40.29 25.16
CA THR A 731 3.85 40.38 23.96
C THR A 731 4.81 41.57 24.06
N LEU A 732 5.74 41.70 23.10
CA LEU A 732 6.65 42.83 22.99
C LEU A 732 5.96 44.06 22.41
N GLY A 733 6.33 45.25 22.88
CA GLY A 733 5.68 46.50 22.53
C GLY A 733 6.07 47.69 23.39
N THR A 734 5.29 48.77 23.30
CA THR A 734 5.45 49.96 24.15
C THR A 734 4.30 50.03 25.13
N LEU A 735 4.63 49.93 26.42
CA LEU A 735 3.68 50.02 27.52
C LEU A 735 3.53 51.48 27.93
N SER A 736 2.30 51.94 28.05
CA SER A 736 1.93 53.24 28.62
C SER A 736 1.17 53.01 29.93
N VAL A 737 1.50 53.77 30.96
CA VAL A 737 0.97 53.64 32.31
C VAL A 737 0.37 54.97 32.76
N SER A 738 -0.81 54.92 33.35
CA SER A 738 -1.48 56.10 33.90
C SER A 738 -2.19 55.76 35.20
N ALA A 739 -2.16 56.70 36.15
CA ALA A 739 -2.88 56.61 37.41
C ALA A 739 -3.85 57.79 37.54
N ILE A 740 -5.08 57.52 37.98
CA ILE A 740 -6.11 58.54 38.25
C ILE A 740 -6.56 58.36 39.68
N SER A 741 -6.34 59.36 40.54
CA SER A 741 -6.66 59.32 41.96
C SER A 741 -7.03 60.72 42.45
N ALA A 742 -7.82 60.79 43.53
CA ALA A 742 -8.06 62.04 44.26
C ALA A 742 -6.81 62.53 45.03
N TYR A 743 -5.83 61.65 45.27
CA TYR A 743 -4.58 61.96 45.94
C TYR A 743 -3.41 62.01 44.93
N PRO A 744 -2.31 62.73 45.23
CA PRO A 744 -1.10 62.64 44.43
C PRO A 744 -0.64 61.18 44.28
N ALA A 745 -0.62 60.70 43.04
CA ALA A 745 -0.32 59.31 42.70
C ALA A 745 1.01 59.21 41.95
N ARG A 746 1.82 58.22 42.31
CA ARG A 746 3.08 57.89 41.62
C ARG A 746 3.10 56.41 41.31
N VAL A 747 3.43 56.06 40.07
CA VAL A 747 3.60 54.67 39.64
C VAL A 747 5.08 54.35 39.48
N SER A 748 5.52 53.26 40.07
CA SER A 748 6.87 52.72 39.93
C SER A 748 6.80 51.28 39.44
N LEU A 749 7.77 50.86 38.64
CA LEU A 749 7.84 49.52 38.07
C LEU A 749 9.14 48.87 38.49
N ASP A 750 9.03 47.64 39.00
CA ASP A 750 10.12 46.68 39.15
C ASP A 750 10.64 46.35 37.74
N SER A 751 11.70 47.07 37.35
CA SER A 751 12.23 47.10 35.99
C SER A 751 13.17 45.93 35.72
N ASN A 752 13.72 45.32 36.77
CA ASN A 752 14.54 44.11 36.70
C ASN A 752 13.72 42.82 36.96
N CYS A 753 12.45 42.98 37.34
CA CYS A 753 11.49 41.93 37.67
C CYS A 753 12.00 40.99 38.79
N ASP A 754 12.73 41.50 39.78
CA ASP A 754 13.26 40.71 40.88
C ASP A 754 12.23 40.40 41.97
N GLY A 755 11.04 41.01 41.89
CA GLY A 755 9.91 40.80 42.79
C GLY A 755 9.77 41.90 43.85
N THR A 756 10.67 42.87 43.87
CA THR A 756 10.62 44.04 44.75
C THR A 756 10.72 45.33 43.94
N VAL A 757 10.04 46.37 44.40
CA VAL A 757 10.25 47.72 43.86
C VAL A 757 11.25 48.42 44.78
N ASP A 758 12.39 48.81 44.23
CA ASP A 758 13.52 49.35 45.00
C ASP A 758 13.50 50.87 45.10
N ALA A 759 14.36 51.43 45.95
CA ALA A 759 14.46 52.88 46.14
C ALA A 759 14.83 53.62 44.84
N SER A 760 15.68 53.02 43.99
CA SER A 760 16.03 53.57 42.67
C SER A 760 14.85 53.59 41.71
N GLU A 761 13.97 52.59 41.76
CA GLU A 761 12.79 52.47 40.91
C GLU A 761 11.64 53.38 41.39
N ARG A 762 11.61 53.69 42.69
CA ARG A 762 10.71 54.68 43.29
C ARG A 762 11.10 56.14 43.03
N ALA A 763 12.30 56.39 42.52
CA ALA A 763 12.82 57.73 42.33
C ALA A 763 12.07 58.52 41.25
N THR A 764 11.50 57.82 40.25
CA THR A 764 10.80 58.45 39.11
C THR A 764 9.46 57.77 38.86
N THR A 765 8.43 58.57 38.57
CA THR A 765 7.15 58.03 38.11
C THR A 765 7.25 57.54 36.67
N VAL A 766 6.83 56.30 36.45
CA VAL A 766 6.82 55.65 35.14
C VAL A 766 5.54 56.01 34.40
N THR A 767 5.68 56.56 33.19
CA THR A 767 4.57 56.83 32.26
C THR A 767 4.63 55.95 31.00
N THR A 768 5.83 55.57 30.57
CA THR A 768 6.04 54.68 29.42
C THR A 768 7.25 53.77 29.63
N VAL A 769 7.15 52.50 29.20
CA VAL A 769 8.22 51.50 29.28
C VAL A 769 8.26 50.70 27.98
N THR A 770 9.45 50.43 27.47
CA THR A 770 9.64 49.51 26.35
C THR A 770 9.67 48.08 26.86
N VAL A 771 8.80 47.23 26.33
CA VAL A 771 8.82 45.78 26.54
C VAL A 771 9.49 45.18 25.31
N ASP A 772 10.81 44.98 25.39
CA ASP A 772 11.61 44.41 24.30
C ASP A 772 12.19 43.04 24.70
N ALA A 773 13.11 42.53 23.89
CA ALA A 773 13.75 41.25 24.11
C ALA A 773 14.55 41.16 25.43
N ALA A 774 14.89 42.29 26.08
CA ALA A 774 15.56 42.31 27.37
C ALA A 774 14.58 42.13 28.54
N TRP A 775 13.26 42.23 28.32
CA TRP A 775 12.27 41.97 29.34
C TRP A 775 12.38 40.51 29.85
N PRO A 776 12.49 40.28 31.17
CA PRO A 776 12.67 38.93 31.71
C PRO A 776 11.56 37.96 31.29
N ARG A 777 11.92 36.69 31.07
CA ARG A 777 10.98 35.60 30.78
C ARG A 777 10.97 34.59 31.92
N ASP A 778 9.82 33.98 32.15
CA ASP A 778 9.69 32.89 33.13
C ASP A 778 10.25 31.56 32.55
N PRO A 779 10.36 30.48 33.35
CA PRO A 779 10.86 29.19 32.85
C PRO A 779 10.04 28.56 31.72
N SER A 780 8.77 28.95 31.54
CA SER A 780 7.95 28.54 30.39
C SER A 780 8.26 29.38 29.13
N GLY A 781 9.10 30.39 29.29
CA GLY A 781 9.56 31.34 28.28
C GLY A 781 8.58 32.50 28.03
N ASP A 782 7.45 32.54 28.72
CA ASP A 782 6.50 33.66 28.61
C ASP A 782 7.09 34.91 29.28
N LEU A 783 6.68 36.10 28.84
CA LEU A 783 7.14 37.36 29.47
C LEU A 783 6.76 37.35 30.96
N LYS A 784 7.77 37.52 31.82
CA LYS A 784 7.63 37.46 33.27
C LYS A 784 6.73 38.60 33.75
N GLY A 785 5.92 38.29 34.77
CA GLY A 785 5.17 39.32 35.48
C GLY A 785 6.07 40.10 36.41
N CYS A 786 6.03 41.43 36.32
CA CYS A 786 6.87 42.33 37.11
C CYS A 786 5.98 43.18 38.02
N ALA A 787 6.53 43.59 39.16
CA ALA A 787 5.76 44.34 40.14
C ALA A 787 5.54 45.79 39.68
N ALA A 788 4.30 46.27 39.75
CA ALA A 788 3.94 47.67 39.52
C ALA A 788 3.36 48.24 40.81
N GLU A 789 4.04 49.21 41.41
CA GLU A 789 3.63 49.86 42.65
C GLU A 789 2.91 51.18 42.35
N LEU A 790 1.67 51.29 42.82
CA LEU A 790 0.93 52.54 42.89
C LEU A 790 1.04 53.12 44.30
N ALA A 791 1.75 54.25 44.44
CA ALA A 791 1.88 54.99 45.69
C ALA A 791 0.92 56.19 45.69
N LEU A 792 0.13 56.33 46.76
CA LEU A 792 -0.80 57.44 46.98
C LEU A 792 -0.42 58.21 48.24
N ASP A 793 -0.11 59.50 48.11
CA ASP A 793 0.26 60.35 49.24
C ASP A 793 -0.99 61.02 49.83
N VAL A 794 -1.50 60.48 50.95
CA VAL A 794 -2.66 61.02 51.67
C VAL A 794 -2.22 62.19 52.58
N PRO A 795 -2.68 63.43 52.33
CA PRO A 795 -2.22 64.60 53.08
C PRO A 795 -2.67 64.60 54.55
N ALA A 796 -1.92 65.31 55.40
CA ALA A 796 -2.31 65.56 56.79
C ALA A 796 -3.62 66.35 56.87
N GLY A 797 -4.49 66.01 57.83
CA GLY A 797 -5.79 66.67 58.00
C GLY A 797 -6.89 66.19 57.04
N THR A 798 -6.64 65.14 56.25
CA THR A 798 -7.69 64.48 55.46
C THR A 798 -8.77 63.93 56.41
N PRO A 799 -10.06 64.26 56.24
CA PRO A 799 -11.10 63.85 57.17
C PRO A 799 -11.28 62.33 57.25
N ASP A 800 -11.54 61.83 58.45
CA ASP A 800 -11.92 60.43 58.68
C ASP A 800 -13.15 60.06 57.82
N GLY A 801 -13.13 58.85 57.25
CA GLY A 801 -14.16 58.36 56.34
C GLY A 801 -13.99 58.79 54.89
N SER A 802 -13.01 59.64 54.56
CA SER A 802 -12.68 59.95 53.15
C SER A 802 -12.22 58.69 52.42
N SER A 803 -12.70 58.47 51.20
CA SER A 803 -12.33 57.32 50.38
C SER A 803 -11.96 57.71 48.95
N ASP A 804 -10.98 57.02 48.37
CA ASP A 804 -10.56 57.16 46.97
C ASP A 804 -10.52 55.79 46.29
N ASN A 805 -10.91 55.73 45.02
CA ASN A 805 -10.74 54.57 44.15
C ASN A 805 -9.71 54.93 43.08
N ALA A 806 -8.44 54.71 43.38
CA ALA A 806 -7.35 55.04 42.49
C ALA A 806 -7.30 54.05 41.32
N LEU A 807 -7.47 54.54 40.09
CA LEU A 807 -7.39 53.72 38.88
C LEU A 807 -5.95 53.64 38.40
N LEU A 808 -5.44 52.42 38.24
CA LEU A 808 -4.19 52.16 37.52
C LEU A 808 -4.54 51.53 36.17
N ASN A 809 -4.26 52.26 35.09
CA ASN A 809 -4.49 51.81 33.72
C ASN A 809 -3.16 51.60 33.00
N VAL A 810 -3.05 50.47 32.31
CA VAL A 810 -1.91 50.11 31.47
C VAL A 810 -2.38 49.80 30.05
N THR A 811 -1.62 50.23 29.06
CA THR A 811 -1.91 49.97 27.64
C THR A 811 -0.63 49.61 26.91
N LEU A 812 -0.61 48.47 26.23
CA LEU A 812 0.51 47.99 25.42
C LEU A 812 0.18 48.17 23.93
N ALA A 813 0.94 49.02 23.25
CA ALA A 813 0.94 49.07 21.78
C ALA A 813 1.90 47.99 21.25
N TRP A 814 1.41 47.09 20.40
CA TRP A 814 2.19 45.95 19.91
C TRP A 814 3.38 46.40 19.03
N SER A 815 4.55 45.81 19.27
CA SER A 815 5.70 46.00 18.39
C SER A 815 5.40 45.43 17.00
N GLY A 816 5.84 46.10 15.92
CA GLY A 816 5.55 45.69 14.54
C GLY A 816 4.12 45.97 14.06
N ASN A 817 3.16 46.23 14.97
CA ASN A 817 1.77 46.56 14.64
C ASN A 817 1.17 47.52 15.68
N ALA A 818 1.74 48.72 15.81
CA ALA A 818 1.41 49.68 16.87
C ALA A 818 -0.04 50.20 16.83
N GLY A 819 -0.78 49.96 15.74
CA GLY A 819 -2.23 50.25 15.68
C GLY A 819 -3.07 49.34 16.58
N VAL A 820 -2.52 48.20 17.00
CA VAL A 820 -3.16 47.29 17.96
C VAL A 820 -2.70 47.62 19.38
N THR A 821 -3.67 47.95 20.23
CA THR A 821 -3.44 48.28 21.64
C THR A 821 -4.19 47.33 22.56
N ASP A 822 -3.47 46.69 23.48
CA ASP A 822 -4.02 45.85 24.55
C ASP A 822 -4.04 46.63 25.86
N ALA A 823 -5.13 46.56 26.62
CA ALA A 823 -5.31 47.39 27.80
C ALA A 823 -5.79 46.58 28.99
N ALA A 824 -5.22 46.87 30.16
CA ALA A 824 -5.66 46.33 31.44
C ALA A 824 -5.75 47.47 32.46
N GLY A 825 -6.65 47.34 33.43
CA GLY A 825 -6.81 48.33 34.47
C GLY A 825 -7.35 47.73 35.76
N THR A 826 -7.05 48.37 36.87
CA THR A 826 -7.52 48.01 38.20
C THR A 826 -7.83 49.26 39.02
N ALA A 827 -8.62 49.11 40.09
CA ALA A 827 -9.13 50.21 40.88
C ALA A 827 -8.90 49.94 42.38
N ASP A 828 -7.89 50.55 42.98
CA ASP A 828 -7.52 50.35 44.37
C ASP A 828 -8.28 51.27 45.30
N ARG A 829 -8.84 50.71 46.37
CA ARG A 829 -9.67 51.45 47.32
C ARG A 829 -8.89 51.86 48.56
N SER A 830 -8.74 53.16 48.76
CA SER A 830 -8.15 53.76 49.96
C SER A 830 -9.23 54.34 50.86
N THR A 831 -9.14 54.15 52.18
CA THR A 831 -10.05 54.78 53.16
C THR A 831 -9.27 55.36 54.34
N VAL A 832 -9.52 56.62 54.69
CA VAL A 832 -8.94 57.27 55.87
C VAL A 832 -9.73 56.87 57.11
N VAL A 833 -9.04 56.36 58.13
CA VAL A 833 -9.65 55.94 59.39
C VAL A 833 -9.12 56.74 60.58
N PRO A 834 -9.92 56.89 61.66
CA PRO A 834 -9.46 57.53 62.89
C PRO A 834 -8.26 56.79 63.51
N GLY A 835 -7.37 57.56 64.16
CA GLY A 835 -6.15 57.09 64.80
C GLY A 835 -6.24 56.75 66.29
N THR A 836 -5.10 56.84 66.98
CA THR A 836 -5.05 56.78 68.46
C THR A 836 -5.09 58.18 69.07
N VAL A 837 -5.93 58.37 70.10
CA VAL A 837 -6.08 59.63 70.83
C VAL A 837 -5.47 59.49 72.22
N LEU A 838 -4.72 60.49 72.67
CA LEU A 838 -4.09 60.52 73.99
C LEU A 838 -4.71 61.63 74.85
N SER A 839 -5.08 61.31 76.08
CA SER A 839 -5.51 62.29 77.09
C SER A 839 -4.68 62.15 78.36
N LYS A 840 -4.45 63.24 79.09
CA LYS A 840 -3.71 63.24 80.36
C LYS A 840 -4.51 63.99 81.41
N LYS A 841 -4.69 63.37 82.58
CA LYS A 841 -5.35 63.96 83.75
C LYS A 841 -4.40 63.98 84.94
N VAL A 842 -4.66 64.87 85.88
CA VAL A 842 -3.91 65.04 87.13
C VAL A 842 -4.85 65.07 88.34
N SER A 843 -4.43 64.47 89.46
CA SER A 843 -5.08 64.62 90.77
C SER A 843 -4.05 64.95 91.85
N ASN A 844 -4.39 65.82 92.81
CA ASN A 844 -3.55 66.10 93.98
C ASN A 844 -3.88 65.12 95.11
N LEU A 845 -2.94 64.25 95.49
CA LEU A 845 -3.15 63.18 96.47
C LEU A 845 -2.97 63.64 97.92
N THR A 846 -2.30 64.77 98.15
CA THR A 846 -2.08 65.32 99.50
C THR A 846 -3.26 66.17 99.99
N ARG A 847 -4.20 66.51 99.11
CA ARG A 847 -5.35 67.36 99.41
C ARG A 847 -6.66 66.63 99.09
N ALA A 848 -7.57 66.59 100.06
CA ALA A 848 -8.88 65.95 99.88
C ALA A 848 -9.94 66.96 99.37
N PRO A 849 -10.81 66.57 98.42
CA PRO A 849 -10.83 65.28 97.73
C PRO A 849 -9.82 65.23 96.57
N ALA A 850 -9.12 64.10 96.41
CA ALA A 850 -8.20 63.86 95.31
C ALA A 850 -8.96 63.50 94.02
N THR A 851 -9.49 64.50 93.32
CA THR A 851 -10.22 64.34 92.06
C THR A 851 -9.31 64.50 90.86
N GLU A 852 -9.52 63.71 89.80
CA GLU A 852 -8.83 63.88 88.54
C GLU A 852 -9.43 65.03 87.70
N ALA A 853 -8.57 65.88 87.17
CA ALA A 853 -8.91 67.03 86.35
C ALA A 853 -7.84 67.27 85.28
N ASP A 854 -8.10 68.17 84.33
CA ASP A 854 -7.07 68.63 83.37
C ASP A 854 -5.99 69.47 84.06
N THR A 855 -6.37 70.18 85.12
CA THR A 855 -5.49 71.01 85.95
C THR A 855 -5.88 70.90 87.42
N VAL A 856 -4.89 71.00 88.31
CA VAL A 856 -5.09 71.09 89.77
C VAL A 856 -4.10 72.11 90.34
N ASP A 857 -4.47 72.75 91.45
CA ASP A 857 -3.52 73.55 92.24
C ASP A 857 -2.60 72.62 93.04
N ALA A 858 -1.32 72.97 93.11
CA ALA A 858 -0.30 72.21 93.82
C ALA A 858 0.74 73.13 94.45
N TYR A 859 1.18 72.80 95.65
CA TYR A 859 2.17 73.55 96.43
C TYR A 859 3.38 72.66 96.74
N PRO A 860 4.55 73.24 97.08
CA PRO A 860 5.72 72.46 97.48
C PRO A 860 5.38 71.42 98.56
N GLY A 861 5.82 70.18 98.35
CA GLY A 861 5.50 69.02 99.18
C GLY A 861 4.25 68.24 98.76
N ASP A 862 3.41 68.76 97.85
CA ASP A 862 2.24 68.02 97.36
C ASP A 862 2.66 66.86 96.44
N THR A 863 1.98 65.72 96.58
CA THR A 863 2.13 64.56 95.69
C THR A 863 0.98 64.53 94.69
N LEU A 864 1.29 64.62 93.40
CA LEU A 864 0.34 64.56 92.31
C LEU A 864 0.37 63.18 91.65
N ARG A 865 -0.77 62.70 91.15
CA ARG A 865 -0.85 61.55 90.26
C ARG A 865 -1.19 62.03 88.85
N TYR A 866 -0.36 61.66 87.88
CA TYR A 866 -0.67 61.80 86.47
C TYR A 866 -1.22 60.48 85.95
N CYS A 867 -2.27 60.55 85.15
CA CYS A 867 -2.85 59.41 84.45
C CYS A 867 -3.05 59.77 82.97
N LEU A 868 -2.33 59.07 82.09
CA LEU A 868 -2.45 59.16 80.66
C LEU A 868 -3.35 58.03 80.16
N THR A 869 -4.36 58.36 79.37
CA THR A 869 -5.26 57.38 78.75
C THR A 869 -5.08 57.46 77.25
N ALA A 870 -4.49 56.41 76.67
CA ALA A 870 -4.41 56.23 75.22
C ALA A 870 -5.61 55.40 74.77
N THR A 871 -6.37 55.91 73.80
CA THR A 871 -7.57 55.27 73.25
C THR A 871 -7.36 55.00 71.77
N ASN A 872 -7.57 53.77 71.33
CA ASN A 872 -7.63 53.45 69.92
C ASN A 872 -9.04 53.76 69.40
N THR A 873 -9.19 54.88 68.69
CA THR A 873 -10.47 55.28 68.10
C THR A 873 -10.69 54.71 66.70
N GLY A 874 -9.67 54.02 66.16
CA GLY A 874 -9.74 53.34 64.88
C GLY A 874 -10.52 52.02 64.94
N PRO A 875 -10.96 51.51 63.78
CA PRO A 875 -11.71 50.26 63.67
C PRO A 875 -10.82 49.00 63.76
N PHE A 876 -9.50 49.15 63.81
CA PHE A 876 -8.53 48.06 63.83
C PHE A 876 -7.63 48.13 65.06
N THR A 877 -7.08 47.00 65.49
CA THR A 877 -6.08 46.95 66.58
C THR A 877 -4.82 47.72 66.19
N ALA A 878 -4.43 48.71 67.00
CA ALA A 878 -3.16 49.40 66.87
C ALA A 878 -2.03 48.52 67.42
N SER A 879 -0.91 48.40 66.72
CA SER A 879 0.25 47.62 67.13
C SER A 879 1.44 48.51 67.47
N ALA A 880 2.28 48.08 68.40
CA ALA A 880 3.49 48.79 68.85
C ALA A 880 3.19 50.24 69.30
N VAL A 881 2.11 50.42 70.06
CA VAL A 881 1.74 51.73 70.60
C VAL A 881 2.78 52.15 71.63
N VAL A 882 3.29 53.37 71.51
CA VAL A 882 4.26 53.95 72.45
C VAL A 882 3.67 55.24 73.01
N VAL A 883 3.50 55.29 74.34
CA VAL A 883 3.06 56.49 75.04
C VAL A 883 4.24 57.09 75.77
N GLN A 884 4.50 58.38 75.54
CA GLN A 884 5.63 59.09 76.15
C GLN A 884 5.14 60.35 76.87
N ASP A 885 5.63 60.56 78.09
CA ASP A 885 5.39 61.77 78.88
C ASP A 885 6.70 62.32 79.43
N THR A 886 7.10 63.49 78.95
CA THR A 886 8.30 64.18 79.40
C THR A 886 7.96 65.15 80.53
N LEU A 887 8.44 64.86 81.74
CA LEU A 887 8.15 65.64 82.95
C LEU A 887 8.89 66.98 82.97
N LYS A 888 8.14 68.06 83.15
CA LYS A 888 8.69 69.41 83.34
C LYS A 888 9.46 69.51 84.66
N PRO A 889 10.52 70.36 84.76
CA PRO A 889 11.37 70.51 85.96
C PRO A 889 10.64 70.80 87.27
N SER A 890 9.43 71.37 87.22
CA SER A 890 8.62 71.78 88.38
C SER A 890 8.02 70.62 89.18
N VAL A 891 8.23 69.38 88.77
CA VAL A 891 7.81 68.18 89.50
C VAL A 891 8.95 67.15 89.47
N THR A 892 9.05 66.29 90.47
CA THR A 892 10.02 65.20 90.53
C THR A 892 9.27 63.88 90.53
N TYR A 893 9.65 62.93 89.68
CA TYR A 893 9.03 61.60 89.66
C TYR A 893 9.16 60.90 91.02
N ALA A 894 8.07 60.30 91.51
CA ALA A 894 8.09 59.49 92.71
C ALA A 894 8.44 58.02 92.35
N PRO A 895 9.60 57.49 92.78
CA PRO A 895 10.05 56.14 92.42
C PRO A 895 9.05 55.04 92.78
N GLY A 896 8.94 54.03 91.91
CA GLY A 896 8.11 52.83 92.10
C GLY A 896 6.61 53.06 91.95
N THR A 897 6.20 54.14 91.28
CA THR A 897 4.78 54.52 91.17
C THR A 897 4.16 54.31 89.78
N LEU A 898 4.95 53.88 88.78
CA LEU A 898 4.45 53.61 87.43
C LEU A 898 3.51 52.40 87.43
N THR A 899 2.36 52.60 86.79
CA THR A 899 1.36 51.56 86.60
C THR A 899 0.81 51.61 85.18
N LEU A 900 0.53 50.42 84.64
CA LEU A 900 -0.19 50.21 83.38
C LEU A 900 -1.45 49.41 83.69
N ASP A 901 -2.62 50.01 83.46
CA ASP A 901 -3.93 49.45 83.77
C ASP A 901 -4.04 48.94 85.22
N GLY A 902 -3.40 49.65 86.14
CA GLY A 902 -3.36 49.33 87.58
C GLY A 902 -2.30 48.30 87.97
N THR A 903 -1.62 47.67 87.01
CA THR A 903 -0.48 46.77 87.26
C THR A 903 0.79 47.59 87.42
N THR A 904 1.55 47.37 88.49
CA THR A 904 2.83 48.06 88.72
C THR A 904 3.87 47.65 87.69
N LEU A 905 4.58 48.63 87.14
CA LEU A 905 5.75 48.45 86.28
C LEU A 905 7.00 48.91 87.05
N THR A 906 8.16 48.43 86.64
CA THR A 906 9.44 48.93 87.11
C THR A 906 9.76 50.28 86.45
N ASP A 907 10.57 51.09 87.12
CA ASP A 907 11.06 52.35 86.55
C ASP A 907 12.30 52.13 85.65
N ALA A 908 12.90 50.94 85.70
CA ALA A 908 14.12 50.62 84.98
C ALA A 908 13.79 50.24 83.53
N ALA A 909 14.71 50.52 82.61
CA ALA A 909 14.63 49.98 81.25
C ALA A 909 14.96 48.48 81.28
N ASP A 910 13.95 47.65 81.55
CA ASP A 910 14.07 46.20 81.65
C ASP A 910 13.09 45.45 80.74
N THR A 911 12.64 44.26 81.15
CA THR A 911 11.76 43.39 80.36
C THR A 911 10.28 43.75 80.44
N ASP A 912 9.86 44.62 81.35
CA ASP A 912 8.46 45.06 81.41
C ASP A 912 8.16 46.24 80.45
N ALA A 913 6.92 46.71 80.46
CA ALA A 913 6.42 47.67 79.48
C ALA A 913 6.84 49.13 79.76
N GLY A 914 7.39 49.43 80.94
CA GLY A 914 7.61 50.78 81.44
C GLY A 914 9.09 51.11 81.61
N GLU A 915 9.46 52.37 81.40
CA GLU A 915 10.78 52.87 81.74
C GLU A 915 10.71 54.37 82.09
N LEU A 916 11.51 54.78 83.07
CA LEU A 916 11.81 56.19 83.33
C LEU A 916 13.29 56.43 82.97
N VAL A 917 13.52 57.10 81.85
CA VAL A 917 14.87 57.53 81.45
C VAL A 917 14.96 59.05 81.62
N ALA A 918 15.85 59.48 82.52
CA ALA A 918 16.02 60.87 82.95
C ALA A 918 14.73 61.50 83.52
N ARG A 919 13.86 62.06 82.67
CA ARG A 919 12.58 62.70 83.03
C ARG A 919 11.43 62.26 82.11
N GLN A 920 11.65 61.28 81.23
CA GLN A 920 10.65 60.79 80.30
C GLN A 920 10.13 59.44 80.77
N VAL A 921 8.84 59.36 81.03
CA VAL A 921 8.11 58.11 81.23
C VAL A 921 7.74 57.59 79.85
N THR A 922 8.20 56.38 79.52
CA THR A 922 7.81 55.68 78.29
C THR A 922 7.09 54.41 78.66
N VAL A 923 5.92 54.16 78.06
CA VAL A 923 5.22 52.88 78.16
C VAL A 923 4.94 52.32 76.78
N ARG A 924 5.36 51.08 76.57
CA ARG A 924 5.21 50.34 75.30
C ARG A 924 4.06 49.36 75.44
N VAL A 925 3.03 49.55 74.62
CA VAL A 925 1.84 48.72 74.58
C VAL A 925 1.86 47.92 73.27
N PRO A 926 2.18 46.61 73.29
CA PRO A 926 2.37 45.82 72.08
C PRO A 926 1.16 45.84 71.15
N THR A 927 -0.04 45.85 71.71
CA THR A 927 -1.30 45.93 70.97
C THR A 927 -2.36 46.67 71.78
N LEU A 928 -3.13 47.54 71.13
CA LEU A 928 -4.31 48.20 71.67
C LEU A 928 -5.50 47.91 70.75
N ALA A 929 -6.42 47.04 71.20
CA ALA A 929 -7.58 46.63 70.40
C ALA A 929 -8.45 47.81 69.97
N ALA A 930 -9.21 47.65 68.89
CA ALA A 930 -10.14 48.69 68.41
C ALA A 930 -11.13 49.08 69.52
N GLY A 931 -11.29 50.40 69.77
CA GLY A 931 -12.13 50.93 70.84
C GLY A 931 -11.58 50.73 72.26
N ALA A 932 -10.46 50.00 72.44
CA ALA A 932 -9.84 49.82 73.74
C ALA A 932 -9.06 51.06 74.15
N GLN A 933 -8.93 51.21 75.46
CA GLN A 933 -8.09 52.21 76.09
C GLN A 933 -7.12 51.51 77.04
N THR A 934 -5.94 52.11 77.20
CA THR A 934 -4.96 51.72 78.21
C THR A 934 -4.57 52.95 79.00
N ARG A 935 -4.36 52.74 80.30
CA ARG A 935 -4.20 53.82 81.27
C ARG A 935 -2.88 53.68 82.00
N ILE A 936 -2.05 54.69 81.86
CA ILE A 936 -0.72 54.77 82.45
C ILE A 936 -0.75 55.79 83.56
N CYS A 937 -0.51 55.39 84.81
CA CYS A 937 -0.50 56.33 85.94
C CYS A 937 0.83 56.27 86.68
N PHE A 938 1.31 57.43 87.13
CA PHE A 938 2.48 57.54 88.00
C PHE A 938 2.36 58.78 88.88
N GLN A 939 3.14 58.84 89.96
CA GLN A 939 3.10 59.94 90.91
C GLN A 939 4.34 60.83 90.76
N VAL A 940 4.16 62.12 91.05
CA VAL A 940 5.22 63.12 91.06
C VAL A 940 5.09 63.99 92.31
N LEU A 941 6.21 64.39 92.90
CA LEU A 941 6.30 65.34 94.00
C LEU A 941 6.52 66.74 93.46
N VAL A 942 5.83 67.74 94.00
CA VAL A 942 6.20 69.15 93.80
C VAL A 942 7.36 69.46 94.77
N PRO A 943 8.59 69.67 94.28
CA PRO A 943 9.78 69.81 95.13
C PRO A 943 9.80 71.08 95.98
#